data_AF-A0A0C9UK68-F1
#
_entry.id   AF-A0A0C9UK68-F1
#
_cell.length_a   1.000
_cell.length_b   1.000
_cell.length_c   1.000
_cell.angle_alpha   90.00
_cell.angle_beta   90.00
_cell.angle_gamma   90.00
#
_symmetry.space_group_name_H-M   'P 1'
#
loop_
_entity.id
_entity.type
_entity.pdbx_description
1 polymer ?
#
loop_
_entity_poly.entity_id
_entity_poly.type
_entity_poly.pdbx_seq_one_letter_code
_entity_poly.pdbx_strand_id
1 'polypeptide(L)'
;MMAIRFSRQKMRPSRQGSLDTESSRLPSIYSFEDSDPKWPDKQRDLLPENNAIIMSAANMVPLVEWPYSFDISKTYKQMRRILRSCFDRNFHLLPQCEARAFACFKALTHLYFEDHIRLTSNATPTRSLDSLPWLVSHIPVLSSYSDQSVLMVFALMGIHRKNHVFDWECLSSSDITWLSHMLLYAIAFHQENGSDIPEICFQVISECLTNPQSLDSALADCFLGILLMFRPVFDKNCFVKVDKSSLYNGLRKEALHEIRTALNFGGPQDISYSEDQSVVLSAQALKFLRPISVYFETLPLSKHSRLEAVRLIDWSVRVCMYVLRNNGNFIHHSDSTLHVTLNKTKEESYGYARAALRISLSSVMHWTRESDYNTIWRLPSVVEEYRTPQYFEPLIPYLIDLSHGKDYIALSDALLVMSSMDSSMLDPTDKHQYMNIIIDSMQEQMPARVRHAALKAAWVIRDDIILLESEQDMDHFASALRYAVQVHGGPAHHAQPAEFNPDGQLYEARDLCYLRLLSTLVQDSRWHKCLRDHLHYQNCLKICTRVQQLNGVLTGLTSNRYTLYLAHIIITLRSDGVGDKAENPYNVEIWPLLRQAWKALATDVPYWLEQPAQEYTDGHLALFSLYSYTAYTLHGIQGEIPTDLFEFRIHVGLILAEIMKSSNELIVVEKLKKIIEIIDDKLLDV
;
A
#
# COMPACT_ATOMS: atom_id res chain seq x y z
N MET A 1 17.82 -2.96 28.14
CA MET A 1 17.82 -3.01 29.62
C MET A 1 19.24 -2.74 30.13
N MET A 2 19.55 -1.50 30.53
CA MET A 2 20.79 -1.15 31.25
C MET A 2 20.40 -0.72 32.67
N ALA A 3 20.73 -1.52 33.67
CA ALA A 3 20.40 -1.25 35.07
C ALA A 3 21.51 -0.42 35.73
N ILE A 4 21.22 0.84 36.04
CA ILE A 4 22.10 1.69 36.87
C ILE A 4 21.74 1.45 38.34
N ARG A 5 22.64 0.81 39.10
CA ARG A 5 22.54 0.63 40.55
C ARG A 5 22.92 1.93 41.27
N PHE A 6 21.99 2.50 42.05
CA PHE A 6 22.34 3.49 43.07
C PHE A 6 22.72 2.82 44.40
N SER A 7 23.85 3.22 44.95
CA SER A 7 24.46 2.73 46.19
C SER A 7 23.67 3.13 47.45
N ARG A 8 23.35 2.15 48.30
CA ARG A 8 22.74 2.34 49.63
C ARG A 8 23.74 2.98 50.61
N GLN A 9 23.40 4.14 51.19
CA GLN A 9 24.05 4.64 52.40
C GLN A 9 23.40 4.04 53.66
N LYS A 10 24.27 3.62 54.59
CA LYS A 10 23.95 2.99 55.88
C LYS A 10 23.05 3.86 56.77
N MET A 11 21.93 3.29 57.24
CA MET A 11 21.17 3.80 58.38
C MET A 11 21.95 3.57 59.70
N ARG A 12 21.96 4.58 60.58
CA ARG A 12 22.22 4.44 62.03
C ARG A 12 20.88 4.45 62.78
N PRO A 13 20.77 3.74 63.93
CA PRO A 13 19.49 3.50 64.58
C PRO A 13 19.03 4.68 65.44
N SER A 14 17.71 4.82 65.50
CA SER A 14 16.91 5.78 66.24
C SER A 14 16.96 5.56 67.75
N ARG A 15 17.03 6.66 68.51
CA ARG A 15 16.75 6.71 69.95
C ARG A 15 15.24 6.87 70.18
N GLN A 16 14.70 6.04 71.06
CA GLN A 16 13.35 6.14 71.64
C GLN A 16 13.28 7.27 72.68
N GLY A 17 12.14 7.96 72.72
CA GLY A 17 11.67 8.85 73.80
C GLY A 17 10.22 9.23 73.47
N SER A 18 9.28 8.41 73.94
CA SER A 18 8.32 8.65 75.04
C SER A 18 7.22 9.66 74.71
N LEU A 19 6.00 9.13 74.78
CA LEU A 19 4.73 9.83 74.72
C LEU A 19 4.65 10.91 75.79
N ASP A 20 4.05 12.04 75.44
CA ASP A 20 3.09 12.73 76.31
C ASP A 20 1.93 13.25 75.46
N THR A 21 0.74 12.90 75.92
CA THR A 21 -0.57 13.35 75.44
C THR A 21 -0.83 14.77 75.93
N GLU A 22 -1.23 15.68 75.05
CA GLU A 22 -2.13 16.76 75.46
C GLU A 22 -3.00 17.30 74.32
N SER A 23 -4.20 17.66 74.73
CA SER A 23 -5.41 17.87 73.97
C SER A 23 -5.61 19.35 73.63
N SER A 24 -6.37 19.58 72.56
CA SER A 24 -7.15 20.78 72.26
C SER A 24 -6.42 22.01 71.69
N ARG A 25 -6.62 22.23 70.38
CA ARG A 25 -7.25 23.43 69.79
C ARG A 25 -7.25 23.28 68.26
N LEU A 26 -8.44 23.33 67.66
CA LEU A 26 -8.62 23.50 66.22
C LEU A 26 -8.11 24.88 65.79
N PRO A 27 -7.37 24.97 64.67
CA PRO A 27 -7.41 26.17 63.85
C PRO A 27 -7.76 25.84 62.39
N SER A 28 -8.76 26.57 61.90
CA SER A 28 -8.81 27.18 60.56
C SER A 28 -8.23 26.37 59.39
N ILE A 29 -9.10 25.63 58.74
CA ILE A 29 -8.90 25.06 57.40
C ILE A 29 -8.70 26.21 56.39
N TYR A 30 -7.73 26.04 55.48
CA TYR A 30 -7.26 26.94 54.41
C TYR A 30 -6.14 27.94 54.75
N SER A 31 -4.92 27.41 54.92
CA SER A 31 -3.70 28.00 54.34
C SER A 31 -2.62 26.91 54.27
N PHE A 32 -2.55 26.21 53.14
CA PHE A 32 -1.35 25.45 52.81
C PHE A 32 -0.33 26.46 52.29
N GLU A 33 0.42 27.08 53.21
CA GLU A 33 1.70 27.67 52.87
C GLU A 33 2.63 26.51 52.45
N ASP A 34 2.83 26.39 51.14
CA ASP A 34 3.96 25.68 50.55
C ASP A 34 5.21 26.40 51.09
N SER A 35 5.73 25.92 52.22
CA SER A 35 6.92 26.44 52.87
C SER A 35 8.11 26.09 51.99
N ASP A 36 8.29 26.93 50.97
CA ASP A 36 9.37 26.88 50.00
C ASP A 36 10.68 27.00 50.79
N PRO A 37 11.53 25.95 50.84
CA PRO A 37 12.83 26.11 51.48
C PRO A 37 13.59 27.15 50.66
N LYS A 38 13.81 28.34 51.26
CA LYS A 38 14.66 29.39 50.71
C LYS A 38 15.98 28.75 50.27
N TRP A 39 16.14 28.58 48.97
CA TRP A 39 17.38 28.05 48.43
C TRP A 39 18.46 29.09 48.64
N PRO A 40 19.62 28.72 49.22
CA PRO A 40 20.77 29.61 49.22
C PRO A 40 21.21 29.83 47.76
N ASP A 41 21.33 31.10 47.36
CA ASP A 41 21.71 31.52 45.99
C ASP A 41 23.00 30.82 45.47
N LYS A 42 23.84 30.29 46.37
CA LYS A 42 25.09 29.58 46.07
C LYS A 42 24.94 28.18 45.44
N GLN A 43 23.75 27.59 45.43
CA GLN A 43 23.55 26.24 44.90
C GLN A 43 23.15 26.20 43.41
N ARG A 44 22.85 27.37 42.80
CA ARG A 44 22.61 27.49 41.35
C ARG A 44 23.87 27.25 40.52
N ASP A 45 25.06 27.47 41.10
CA ASP A 45 26.35 27.38 40.40
C ASP A 45 26.91 25.95 40.28
N LEU A 46 26.29 24.95 40.93
CA LEU A 46 26.75 23.54 40.94
C LEU A 46 26.06 22.63 39.92
N LEU A 47 25.19 23.18 39.06
CA LEU A 47 24.43 22.40 38.07
C LEU A 47 24.99 22.27 36.63
N PRO A 48 26.11 22.90 36.20
CA PRO A 48 26.51 22.82 34.79
C PRO A 48 26.97 21.42 34.34
N GLU A 49 27.57 20.60 35.22
CA GLU A 49 28.19 19.32 34.83
C GLU A 49 27.19 18.19 34.52
N ASN A 50 25.91 18.33 34.87
CA ASN A 50 24.90 17.26 34.69
C ASN A 50 23.79 17.59 33.68
N ASN A 51 23.90 18.70 32.94
CA ASN A 51 22.85 19.13 32.00
C ASN A 51 22.54 18.07 30.94
N ALA A 52 23.56 17.46 30.35
CA ALA A 52 23.38 16.41 29.35
C ALA A 52 22.61 15.20 29.92
N ILE A 53 22.98 14.73 31.11
CA ILE A 53 22.33 13.58 31.76
C ILE A 53 20.87 13.88 32.08
N ILE A 54 20.59 15.07 32.62
CA ILE A 54 19.23 15.51 32.94
C ILE A 54 18.38 15.61 31.68
N MET A 55 18.91 16.22 30.61
CA MET A 55 18.20 16.35 29.34
C MET A 55 17.94 14.97 28.71
N SER A 56 18.94 14.09 28.67
CA SER A 56 18.77 12.73 28.18
C SER A 56 17.72 11.96 28.99
N ALA A 57 17.78 12.04 30.33
CA ALA A 57 16.79 11.40 31.18
C ALA A 57 15.38 11.95 30.95
N ALA A 58 15.23 13.27 30.86
CA ALA A 58 13.95 13.92 30.59
C ALA A 58 13.40 13.56 29.20
N ASN A 59 14.24 13.54 28.16
CA ASN A 59 13.84 13.12 26.81
C ASN A 59 13.50 11.63 26.72
N MET A 60 14.03 10.80 27.62
CA MET A 60 13.64 9.39 27.72
C MET A 60 12.28 9.19 28.39
N VAL A 61 11.82 10.12 29.25
CA VAL A 61 10.57 9.94 30.01
C VAL A 61 9.37 9.62 29.10
N PRO A 62 9.14 10.34 27.98
CA PRO A 62 8.07 10.01 27.06
C PRO A 62 8.23 8.70 26.28
N LEU A 63 9.47 8.19 26.17
CA LEU A 63 9.79 7.01 25.37
C LEU A 63 9.72 5.71 26.20
N VAL A 64 9.52 5.83 27.51
CA VAL A 64 9.46 4.71 28.44
C VAL A 64 8.01 4.45 28.80
N GLU A 65 7.57 3.20 28.59
CA GLU A 65 6.31 2.73 29.13
C GLU A 65 6.42 2.59 30.66
N TRP A 66 5.64 3.37 31.40
CA TRP A 66 5.68 3.37 32.86
C TRP A 66 4.72 2.31 33.41
N PRO A 67 5.21 1.27 34.13
CA PRO A 67 4.32 0.28 34.74
C PRO A 67 3.32 0.96 35.69
N TYR A 68 2.09 0.46 35.73
CA TYR A 68 1.05 1.02 36.60
C TYR A 68 1.45 1.03 38.08
N SER A 69 2.18 0.01 38.52
CA SER A 69 2.70 -0.13 39.88
C SER A 69 3.85 0.83 40.22
N PHE A 70 4.41 1.51 39.21
CA PHE A 70 5.53 2.42 39.41
C PHE A 70 5.02 3.79 39.91
N ASP A 71 5.45 4.20 41.10
CA ASP A 71 5.16 5.52 41.66
C ASP A 71 5.96 6.62 40.93
N ILE A 72 5.30 7.29 39.98
CA ILE A 72 5.86 8.40 39.21
C ILE A 72 5.98 9.70 40.01
N SER A 73 5.43 9.78 41.22
CA SER A 73 5.39 11.03 42.02
C SER A 73 6.77 11.61 42.30
N LYS A 74 7.77 10.75 42.53
CA LYS A 74 9.15 11.19 42.78
C LYS A 74 9.79 11.78 41.53
N THR A 75 9.65 11.08 40.40
CA THR A 75 10.14 11.55 39.10
C THR A 75 9.47 12.87 38.72
N TYR A 76 8.15 12.97 38.90
CA TYR A 76 7.39 14.19 38.66
C TYR A 76 7.92 15.37 39.51
N LYS A 77 8.05 15.19 40.83
CA LYS A 77 8.58 16.23 41.73
C LYS A 77 10.01 16.65 41.36
N GLN A 78 10.85 15.69 40.95
CA GLN A 78 12.21 15.97 40.53
C GLN A 78 12.24 16.77 39.22
N MET A 79 11.49 16.36 38.19
CA MET A 79 11.42 17.10 36.93
C MET A 79 10.83 18.50 37.15
N ARG A 80 9.84 18.64 38.05
CA ARG A 80 9.24 19.94 38.43
C ARG A 80 10.28 20.88 39.03
N ARG A 81 11.09 20.36 39.95
CA ARG A 81 12.19 21.12 40.58
C ARG A 81 13.24 21.54 39.57
N ILE A 82 13.58 20.66 38.63
CA ILE A 82 14.55 20.97 37.56
C ILE A 82 13.98 22.04 36.61
N LEU A 83 12.73 21.89 36.17
CA LEU A 83 12.08 22.88 35.32
C LEU A 83 12.06 24.26 36.00
N ARG A 84 11.67 24.33 37.28
CA ARG A 84 11.73 25.59 38.06
C ARG A 84 13.11 26.21 38.07
N SER A 85 14.16 25.40 38.16
CA SER A 85 15.55 25.91 38.16
C SER A 85 16.01 26.51 36.82
N CYS A 86 15.23 26.32 35.75
CA CYS A 86 15.48 26.95 34.46
C CYS A 86 14.97 28.40 34.38
N PHE A 87 14.19 28.85 35.37
CA PHE A 87 13.63 30.20 35.39
C PHE A 87 14.26 31.06 36.49
N ASP A 88 14.33 32.37 36.26
CA ASP A 88 14.71 33.35 37.28
C ASP A 88 13.54 33.63 38.26
N ARG A 89 13.74 34.57 39.19
CA ARG A 89 12.70 34.96 40.18
C ARG A 89 11.50 35.69 39.55
N ASN A 90 11.68 36.21 38.33
CA ASN A 90 10.66 36.92 37.56
C ASN A 90 10.02 36.00 36.49
N PHE A 91 10.25 34.69 36.56
CA PHE A 91 9.78 33.70 35.59
C PHE A 91 10.36 33.87 34.18
N HIS A 92 11.47 34.56 33.99
CA HIS A 92 12.16 34.56 32.69
C HIS A 92 12.98 33.28 32.53
N LEU A 93 12.91 32.68 31.34
CA LEU A 93 13.72 31.52 30.99
C LEU A 93 15.18 31.95 30.87
N LEU A 94 16.06 31.26 31.61
CA LEU A 94 17.50 31.49 31.52
C LEU A 94 18.00 30.97 30.16
N PRO A 95 18.73 31.78 29.34
CA PRO A 95 19.11 31.41 27.98
C PRO A 95 19.85 30.07 27.88
N GLN A 96 20.75 29.77 28.81
CA GLN A 96 21.51 28.52 28.86
C GLN A 96 20.70 27.29 29.29
N CYS A 97 19.45 27.49 29.72
CA CYS A 97 18.59 26.44 30.27
C CYS A 97 17.44 26.07 29.33
N GLU A 98 17.36 26.67 28.14
CA GLU A 98 16.25 26.52 27.20
C GLU A 98 15.96 25.05 26.85
N ALA A 99 16.94 24.34 26.28
CA ALA A 99 16.80 22.93 25.93
C ALA A 99 16.42 22.05 27.14
N ARG A 100 16.97 22.36 28.33
CA ARG A 100 16.67 21.64 29.56
C ARG A 100 15.24 21.91 30.04
N ALA A 101 14.78 23.15 29.94
CA ALA A 101 13.40 23.53 30.27
C ALA A 101 12.42 22.80 29.35
N PHE A 102 12.68 22.77 28.05
CA PHE A 102 11.85 22.06 27.09
C PHE A 102 11.80 20.56 27.35
N ALA A 103 12.95 19.90 27.53
CA ALA A 103 13.00 18.47 27.85
C ALA A 103 12.23 18.15 29.15
N CYS A 104 12.44 18.93 30.21
CA CYS A 104 11.75 18.74 31.49
C CYS A 104 10.25 19.04 31.40
N PHE A 105 9.86 20.03 30.60
CA PHE A 105 8.47 20.35 30.33
C PHE A 105 7.77 19.18 29.61
N LYS A 106 8.36 18.65 28.53
CA LYS A 106 7.85 17.47 27.81
C LYS A 106 7.67 16.28 28.75
N ALA A 107 8.69 15.98 29.56
CA ALA A 107 8.65 14.93 30.56
C ALA A 107 7.54 15.14 31.61
N LEU A 108 7.41 16.36 32.13
CA LEU A 108 6.39 16.68 33.14
C LEU A 108 4.99 16.57 32.59
N THR A 109 4.76 17.07 31.39
CA THR A 109 3.46 16.99 30.75
C THR A 109 3.09 15.54 30.50
N HIS A 110 4.02 14.73 30.00
CA HIS A 110 3.81 13.29 29.83
C HIS A 110 3.45 12.59 31.14
N LEU A 111 4.24 12.81 32.20
CA LEU A 111 3.98 12.21 33.52
C LEU A 111 2.67 12.70 34.15
N TYR A 112 2.32 13.97 33.95
CA TYR A 112 1.06 14.54 34.44
C TYR A 112 -0.13 13.79 33.83
N PHE A 113 -0.10 13.60 32.51
CA PHE A 113 -1.13 12.88 31.80
C PHE A 113 -1.19 11.42 32.22
N GLU A 114 -0.06 10.73 32.25
CA GLU A 114 0.03 9.35 32.76
C GLU A 114 -0.61 9.20 34.15
N ASP A 115 -0.34 10.09 35.09
CA ASP A 115 -0.99 10.04 36.40
C ASP A 115 -2.51 10.27 36.32
N HIS A 116 -2.95 11.17 35.45
CA HIS A 116 -4.37 11.47 35.26
C HIS A 116 -5.17 10.27 34.73
N ILE A 117 -4.63 9.51 33.76
CA ILE A 117 -5.28 8.25 33.31
C ILE A 117 -5.33 7.23 34.45
N ARG A 118 -4.25 7.12 35.23
CA ARG A 118 -4.21 6.19 36.37
C ARG A 118 -5.27 6.53 37.42
N LEU A 119 -5.47 7.81 37.70
CA LEU A 119 -6.46 8.28 38.67
C LEU A 119 -7.90 8.14 38.16
N THR A 120 -8.16 8.33 36.86
CA THR A 120 -9.51 8.19 36.30
C THR A 120 -9.95 6.74 36.09
N SER A 121 -8.99 5.81 35.98
CA SER A 121 -9.28 4.36 35.89
C SER A 121 -9.61 3.71 37.24
N ASN A 122 -9.06 4.23 38.35
CA ASN A 122 -9.34 3.72 39.70
C ASN A 122 -10.36 4.63 40.41
N ALA A 123 -11.51 4.08 40.79
CA ALA A 123 -12.66 4.79 41.39
C ALA A 123 -12.42 5.52 42.74
N THR A 124 -11.18 5.75 43.16
CA THR A 124 -10.85 6.51 44.39
C THR A 124 -9.87 7.64 44.11
N PRO A 125 -10.36 8.86 43.82
CA PRO A 125 -9.52 10.03 43.59
C PRO A 125 -8.99 10.51 44.95
N THR A 126 -7.80 10.04 45.35
CA THR A 126 -7.23 10.41 46.66
C THR A 126 -5.97 11.27 46.58
N ARG A 127 -5.52 11.66 45.38
CA ARG A 127 -4.43 12.65 45.23
C ARG A 127 -4.72 13.57 44.04
N SER A 128 -5.25 14.76 44.30
CA SER A 128 -5.22 15.80 43.27
C SER A 128 -3.77 16.22 43.08
N LEU A 129 -3.24 16.02 41.87
CA LEU A 129 -2.13 16.85 41.42
C LEU A 129 -2.71 18.25 41.23
N ASP A 130 -2.63 19.09 42.26
CA ASP A 130 -2.90 20.54 42.23
C ASP A 130 -1.90 21.30 41.31
N SER A 131 -1.27 20.62 40.36
CA SER A 131 -0.09 21.08 39.63
C SER A 131 -0.38 21.57 38.22
N LEU A 132 -1.59 21.37 37.68
CA LEU A 132 -1.93 21.90 36.35
C LEU A 132 -1.87 23.44 36.33
N PRO A 133 -2.43 24.19 37.31
CA PRO A 133 -2.31 25.66 37.31
C PRO A 133 -0.86 26.13 37.33
N TRP A 134 0.03 25.39 38.00
CA TRP A 134 1.45 25.69 38.04
C TRP A 134 2.15 25.41 36.71
N LEU A 135 1.85 24.28 36.06
CA LEU A 135 2.40 24.00 34.73
C LEU A 135 1.88 25.05 33.73
N VAL A 136 0.59 25.41 33.85
CA VAL A 136 -0.08 26.42 33.06
C VAL A 136 0.54 27.81 33.21
N SER A 137 1.03 28.18 34.39
CA SER A 137 1.66 29.50 34.59
C SER A 137 3.00 29.67 33.87
N HIS A 138 3.69 28.58 33.48
CA HIS A 138 4.96 28.64 32.75
C HIS A 138 4.76 28.63 31.22
N ILE A 139 3.52 28.42 30.77
CA ILE A 139 3.15 28.30 29.36
C ILE A 139 3.49 29.56 28.55
N PRO A 140 3.08 30.78 28.95
CA PRO A 140 3.31 31.96 28.11
C PRO A 140 4.80 32.19 27.86
N VAL A 141 5.62 31.93 28.88
CA VAL A 141 7.08 32.07 28.79
C VAL A 141 7.67 31.01 27.87
N LEU A 142 7.33 29.73 28.01
CA LEU A 142 7.88 28.70 27.10
C LEU A 142 7.40 28.89 25.65
N SER A 143 6.17 29.36 25.46
CA SER A 143 5.59 29.60 24.14
C SER A 143 6.28 30.73 23.36
N SER A 144 6.90 31.71 24.05
CA SER A 144 7.60 32.81 23.38
C SER A 144 8.96 32.41 22.79
N TYR A 145 9.49 31.25 23.17
CA TYR A 145 10.75 30.72 22.63
C TYR A 145 10.52 29.77 21.43
N SER A 146 9.32 29.77 20.84
CA SER A 146 9.02 29.22 19.50
C SER A 146 9.26 27.71 19.32
N ASP A 147 9.27 26.89 20.37
CA ASP A 147 9.19 25.43 20.22
C ASP A 147 7.76 25.03 19.82
N GLN A 148 7.57 24.68 18.55
CA GLN A 148 6.28 24.26 17.97
C GLN A 148 5.63 23.13 18.77
N SER A 149 6.42 22.18 19.29
CA SER A 149 5.91 21.02 20.03
C SER A 149 5.21 21.41 21.33
N VAL A 150 5.67 22.49 21.97
CA VAL A 150 5.07 23.05 23.18
C VAL A 150 3.75 23.74 22.87
N LEU A 151 3.69 24.53 21.79
CA LEU A 151 2.45 25.16 21.32
C LEU A 151 1.38 24.11 20.96
N MET A 152 1.78 22.99 20.38
CA MET A 152 0.87 21.90 19.99
C MET A 152 0.24 21.20 21.18
N VAL A 153 1.00 20.95 22.24
CA VAL A 153 0.44 20.40 23.48
C VAL A 153 -0.61 21.32 24.07
N PHE A 154 -0.45 22.64 23.93
CA PHE A 154 -1.47 23.58 24.41
C PHE A 154 -2.73 23.60 23.57
N ALA A 155 -2.60 23.42 22.26
CA ALA A 155 -3.75 23.22 21.39
C ALA A 155 -4.46 21.90 21.70
N LEU A 156 -3.71 20.81 21.90
CA LEU A 156 -4.24 19.50 22.32
C LEU A 156 -4.95 19.54 23.69
N MET A 157 -4.53 20.44 24.57
CA MET A 157 -5.14 20.65 25.88
C MET A 157 -6.34 21.61 25.85
N GLY A 158 -6.70 22.16 24.70
CA GLY A 158 -7.76 23.17 24.57
C GLY A 158 -7.45 24.50 25.25
N ILE A 159 -6.20 24.72 25.70
CA ILE A 159 -5.76 25.95 26.37
C ILE A 159 -5.50 27.06 25.34
N HIS A 160 -5.03 26.69 24.16
CA HIS A 160 -4.75 27.65 23.08
C HIS A 160 -5.78 27.54 21.96
N ARG A 161 -6.72 28.50 21.88
CA ARG A 161 -7.83 28.50 20.89
C ARG A 161 -7.59 29.29 19.61
N LYS A 162 -6.40 29.89 19.40
CA LYS A 162 -6.15 30.71 18.20
C LYS A 162 -5.63 29.86 17.03
N ASN A 163 -6.04 30.25 15.82
CA ASN A 163 -5.68 29.74 14.49
C ASN A 163 -4.17 29.75 14.18
N HIS A 164 -3.33 29.17 15.04
CA HIS A 164 -1.94 28.95 14.72
C HIS A 164 -1.83 27.84 13.70
N VAL A 165 -1.24 28.17 12.55
CA VAL A 165 -0.75 27.19 11.61
C VAL A 165 0.53 26.62 12.22
N PHE A 166 0.49 25.36 12.60
CA PHE A 166 1.68 24.64 13.08
C PHE A 166 2.57 24.31 11.89
N ASP A 167 3.86 24.58 12.05
CA ASP A 167 4.87 24.14 11.09
C ASP A 167 5.32 22.73 11.45
N TRP A 168 4.67 21.75 10.83
CA TRP A 168 4.91 20.33 11.06
C TRP A 168 6.29 19.88 10.57
N GLU A 169 6.87 20.58 9.57
CA GLU A 169 8.19 20.27 9.02
C GLU A 169 9.31 20.56 10.04
N CYS A 170 9.04 21.45 11.01
CA CYS A 170 9.96 21.78 12.09
C CYS A 170 9.98 20.74 13.22
N LEU A 171 9.07 19.76 13.25
CA LEU A 171 9.01 18.77 14.33
C LEU A 171 9.97 17.62 14.08
N SER A 172 10.72 17.23 15.11
CA SER A 172 11.54 16.02 15.05
C SER A 172 10.68 14.75 15.14
N SER A 173 11.17 13.62 14.63
CA SER A 173 10.50 12.31 14.82
C SER A 173 10.27 11.99 16.31
N SER A 174 11.14 12.45 17.21
CA SER A 174 10.94 12.32 18.66
C SER A 174 9.79 13.17 19.19
N ASP A 175 9.57 14.37 18.63
CA ASP A 175 8.44 15.22 19.02
C ASP A 175 7.12 14.62 18.56
N ILE A 176 7.07 14.11 17.33
CA ILE A 176 5.91 13.40 16.77
C ILE A 176 5.58 12.17 17.63
N THR A 177 6.59 11.37 17.97
CA THR A 177 6.43 10.21 18.88
C THR A 177 5.87 10.64 20.23
N TRP A 178 6.42 11.69 20.83
CA TRP A 178 5.92 12.23 22.10
C TRP A 178 4.47 12.72 22.00
N LEU A 179 4.13 13.45 20.94
CA LEU A 179 2.77 13.95 20.70
C LEU A 179 1.77 12.81 20.51
N SER A 180 2.16 11.69 19.90
CA SER A 180 1.31 10.50 19.79
C SER A 180 0.87 9.94 21.15
N HIS A 181 1.75 10.01 22.17
CA HIS A 181 1.39 9.62 23.53
C HIS A 181 0.37 10.59 24.14
N MET A 182 0.48 11.89 23.85
CA MET A 182 -0.41 12.94 24.38
C MET A 182 -1.78 12.96 23.69
N LEU A 183 -1.84 12.52 22.43
CA LEU A 183 -3.05 12.42 21.62
C LEU A 183 -4.21 11.73 22.35
N LEU A 184 -3.92 10.59 22.99
CA LEU A 184 -4.91 9.76 23.66
C LEU A 184 -5.64 10.51 24.78
N TYR A 185 -4.87 11.28 25.55
CA TYR A 185 -5.39 12.12 26.62
C TYR A 185 -6.20 13.27 26.07
N ALA A 186 -5.69 13.93 25.02
CA ALA A 186 -6.39 15.04 24.38
C ALA A 186 -7.76 14.58 23.88
N ILE A 187 -7.82 13.46 23.14
CA ILE A 187 -9.08 12.91 22.64
C ILE A 187 -10.03 12.56 23.80
N ALA A 188 -9.57 11.81 24.79
CA ALA A 188 -10.39 11.41 25.93
C ALA A 188 -10.92 12.63 26.72
N PHE A 189 -10.06 13.62 26.97
CA PHE A 189 -10.42 14.85 27.64
C PHE A 189 -11.47 15.66 26.87
N HIS A 190 -11.32 15.77 25.54
CA HIS A 190 -12.25 16.50 24.70
C HIS A 190 -13.63 15.80 24.62
N GLN A 191 -13.64 14.47 24.60
CA GLN A 191 -14.87 13.68 24.66
C GLN A 191 -15.63 13.86 25.97
N GLU A 192 -14.95 13.82 27.11
CA GLU A 192 -15.57 14.03 28.43
C GLU A 192 -16.19 15.42 28.58
N ASN A 193 -15.57 16.43 27.96
CA ASN A 193 -16.04 17.81 28.02
C ASN A 193 -17.06 18.17 26.92
N GLY A 194 -17.47 17.21 26.08
CA GLY A 194 -18.41 17.44 24.97
C GLY A 194 -17.90 18.45 23.94
N SER A 195 -16.58 18.61 23.84
CA SER A 195 -15.94 19.53 22.89
C SER A 195 -15.50 18.77 21.64
N ASP A 196 -15.56 19.44 20.48
CA ASP A 196 -15.06 18.87 19.24
C ASP A 196 -13.59 18.45 19.38
N ILE A 197 -13.28 17.25 18.90
CA ILE A 197 -11.92 16.74 18.88
C ILE A 197 -11.10 17.71 18.00
N PRO A 198 -10.02 18.29 18.52
CA PRO A 198 -9.26 19.27 17.77
C PRO A 198 -8.70 18.68 16.47
N GLU A 199 -8.76 19.44 15.37
CA GLU A 199 -8.12 19.07 14.08
C GLU A 199 -6.63 18.72 14.25
N ILE A 200 -5.98 19.29 15.26
CA ILE A 200 -4.59 18.96 15.60
C ILE A 200 -4.41 17.48 15.98
N CYS A 201 -5.40 16.81 16.59
CA CYS A 201 -5.33 15.37 16.86
C CYS A 201 -5.23 14.57 15.55
N PHE A 202 -6.04 14.93 14.56
CA PHE A 202 -6.00 14.33 13.23
C PHE A 202 -4.63 14.57 12.58
N GLN A 203 -4.10 15.79 12.65
CA GLN A 203 -2.79 16.13 12.07
C GLN A 203 -1.65 15.36 12.75
N VAL A 204 -1.65 15.24 14.09
CA VAL A 204 -0.66 14.41 14.81
C VAL A 204 -0.71 12.96 14.33
N ILE A 205 -1.91 12.37 14.25
CA ILE A 205 -2.07 10.99 13.75
C ILE A 205 -1.55 10.89 12.31
N SER A 206 -1.92 11.85 11.46
CA SER A 206 -1.51 11.90 10.06
C SER A 206 0.01 11.89 9.95
N GLU A 207 0.70 12.79 10.63
CA GLU A 207 2.17 12.88 10.62
C GLU A 207 2.85 11.63 11.20
N CYS A 208 2.26 11.01 12.23
CA CYS A 208 2.78 9.76 12.76
C CYS A 208 2.68 8.61 11.76
N LEU A 209 1.55 8.50 11.05
CA LEU A 209 1.30 7.44 10.07
C LEU A 209 2.10 7.63 8.78
N THR A 210 2.38 8.88 8.38
CA THR A 210 3.18 9.19 7.19
C THR A 210 4.68 9.12 7.46
N ASN A 211 5.12 9.18 8.73
CA ASN A 211 6.53 9.09 9.10
C ASN A 211 7.01 7.62 9.15
N PRO A 212 7.92 7.19 8.25
CA PRO A 212 8.42 5.82 8.19
C PRO A 212 9.26 5.40 9.40
N GLN A 213 9.68 6.35 10.25
CA GLN A 213 10.51 6.10 11.44
C GLN A 213 9.69 5.99 12.74
N SER A 214 8.36 6.09 12.66
CA SER A 214 7.50 5.98 13.83
C SER A 214 7.66 4.63 14.51
N LEU A 215 7.88 4.65 15.82
CA LEU A 215 7.95 3.44 16.64
C LEU A 215 6.59 2.72 16.65
N ASP A 216 6.60 1.38 16.74
CA ASP A 216 5.37 0.57 16.80
C ASP A 216 4.43 1.04 17.94
N SER A 217 4.98 1.57 19.04
CA SER A 217 4.20 2.16 20.15
C SER A 217 3.49 3.47 19.77
N ALA A 218 4.14 4.35 19.02
CA ALA A 218 3.53 5.58 18.52
C ALA A 218 2.41 5.27 17.53
N LEU A 219 2.63 4.29 16.64
CA LEU A 219 1.61 3.87 15.71
C LEU A 219 0.42 3.19 16.43
N ALA A 220 0.69 2.40 17.47
CA ALA A 220 -0.36 1.83 18.32
C ALA A 220 -1.21 2.93 18.98
N ASP A 221 -0.58 4.00 19.48
CA ASP A 221 -1.28 5.16 20.02
C ASP A 221 -2.09 5.91 18.96
N CYS A 222 -1.58 6.00 17.73
CA CYS A 222 -2.33 6.58 16.62
C CYS A 222 -3.57 5.77 16.27
N PHE A 223 -3.46 4.44 16.17
CA PHE A 223 -4.62 3.57 15.91
C PHE A 223 -5.61 3.57 17.06
N LEU A 224 -5.13 3.63 18.30
CA LEU A 224 -5.98 3.79 19.47
C LEU A 224 -6.67 5.17 19.48
N GLY A 225 -5.98 6.22 19.07
CA GLY A 225 -6.55 7.55 18.88
C GLY A 225 -7.66 7.54 17.83
N ILE A 226 -7.44 6.88 16.69
CA ILE A 226 -8.47 6.65 15.67
C ILE A 226 -9.68 5.96 16.29
N LEU A 227 -9.49 4.85 17.02
CA LEU A 227 -10.60 4.14 17.68
C LEU A 227 -11.40 5.02 18.62
N LEU A 228 -10.73 5.84 19.43
CA LEU A 228 -11.39 6.79 20.31
C LEU A 228 -12.20 7.81 19.52
N MET A 229 -11.69 8.33 18.41
CA MET A 229 -12.42 9.28 17.57
C MET A 229 -13.72 8.68 17.00
N PHE A 230 -13.76 7.38 16.72
CA PHE A 230 -14.95 6.70 16.20
C PHE A 230 -15.89 6.15 17.28
N ARG A 231 -15.38 5.82 18.48
CA ARG A 231 -16.17 5.20 19.56
C ARG A 231 -16.35 6.15 20.74
N PRO A 232 -17.58 6.61 21.02
CA PRO A 232 -17.84 7.50 22.16
C PRO A 232 -17.74 6.79 23.52
N VAL A 233 -17.82 5.44 23.55
CA VAL A 233 -17.66 4.64 24.77
C VAL A 233 -16.45 3.74 24.59
N PHE A 234 -15.34 4.11 25.23
CA PHE A 234 -14.12 3.32 25.20
C PHE A 234 -13.71 2.91 26.63
N ASP A 235 -13.36 1.64 26.81
CA ASP A 235 -12.89 1.15 28.10
C ASP A 235 -11.55 1.81 28.46
N LYS A 236 -11.54 2.63 29.51
CA LYS A 236 -10.34 3.32 29.99
C LYS A 236 -9.23 2.34 30.38
N ASN A 237 -9.55 1.08 30.66
CA ASN A 237 -8.55 0.05 30.93
C ASN A 237 -7.66 -0.28 29.72
N CYS A 238 -8.09 0.04 28.50
CA CYS A 238 -7.30 -0.15 27.29
C CYS A 238 -6.09 0.81 27.21
N PHE A 239 -6.13 1.97 27.89
CA PHE A 239 -4.97 2.85 28.02
C PHE A 239 -3.85 2.23 28.87
N VAL A 240 -4.17 1.24 29.70
CA VAL A 240 -3.32 0.78 30.81
C VAL A 240 -2.50 -0.47 30.44
N LYS A 241 -2.75 -1.12 29.29
CA LYS A 241 -2.02 -2.35 28.93
C LYS A 241 -0.58 -2.03 28.48
N VAL A 242 0.37 -2.52 29.28
CA VAL A 242 1.82 -2.17 29.33
C VAL A 242 2.66 -2.77 28.18
N ASP A 243 2.07 -3.06 27.04
CA ASP A 243 2.87 -3.38 25.84
C ASP A 243 2.07 -3.02 24.59
N LYS A 244 2.10 -1.73 24.24
CA LYS A 244 1.38 -1.21 23.07
C LYS A 244 1.91 -1.83 21.77
N SER A 245 3.19 -2.20 21.75
CA SER A 245 3.83 -2.85 20.60
C SER A 245 3.21 -4.22 20.31
N SER A 246 2.85 -4.99 21.35
CA SER A 246 2.15 -6.27 21.20
C SER A 246 0.71 -6.12 20.71
N LEU A 247 0.04 -5.01 21.08
CA LEU A 247 -1.36 -4.73 20.74
C LEU A 247 -1.53 -4.07 19.37
N TYR A 248 -0.46 -3.48 18.83
CA TYR A 248 -0.43 -2.76 17.57
C TYR A 248 -1.23 -3.43 16.45
N ASN A 249 -1.00 -4.72 16.19
CA ASN A 249 -1.70 -5.42 15.12
C ASN A 249 -3.21 -5.56 15.38
N GLY A 250 -3.61 -5.72 16.64
CA GLY A 250 -5.01 -5.77 17.05
C GLY A 250 -5.68 -4.40 16.89
N LEU A 251 -5.05 -3.36 17.45
CA LEU A 251 -5.53 -1.98 17.36
C LEU A 251 -5.64 -1.50 15.92
N ARG A 252 -4.66 -1.81 15.07
CA ARG A 252 -4.69 -1.51 13.63
C ARG A 252 -5.90 -2.15 12.96
N LYS A 253 -6.13 -3.44 13.18
CA LYS A 253 -7.27 -4.17 12.57
C LYS A 253 -8.60 -3.57 13.01
N GLU A 254 -8.71 -3.25 14.29
CA GLU A 254 -9.91 -2.66 14.87
C GLU A 254 -10.14 -1.23 14.36
N ALA A 255 -9.09 -0.42 14.25
CA ALA A 255 -9.17 0.93 13.71
C ALA A 255 -9.62 0.92 12.24
N LEU A 256 -9.07 0.03 11.42
CA LEU A 256 -9.50 -0.15 10.03
C LEU A 256 -10.94 -0.66 9.94
N HIS A 257 -11.37 -1.49 10.90
CA HIS A 257 -12.75 -1.92 11.00
C HIS A 257 -13.70 -0.75 11.34
N GLU A 258 -13.33 0.13 12.28
CA GLU A 258 -14.12 1.32 12.60
C GLU A 258 -14.21 2.30 11.44
N ILE A 259 -13.09 2.57 10.74
CA ILE A 259 -13.11 3.40 9.53
C ILE A 259 -14.04 2.76 8.47
N ARG A 260 -13.99 1.44 8.32
CA ARG A 260 -14.90 0.70 7.42
C ARG A 260 -16.36 0.88 7.82
N THR A 261 -16.68 0.73 9.10
CA THR A 261 -18.04 0.86 9.63
C THR A 261 -18.54 2.29 9.48
N ALA A 262 -17.70 3.29 9.75
CA ALA A 262 -18.02 4.71 9.61
C ALA A 262 -18.33 5.13 8.17
N LEU A 263 -17.76 4.44 7.17
CA LEU A 263 -18.06 4.65 5.75
C LEU A 263 -19.26 3.82 5.25
N ASN A 264 -19.99 3.14 6.14
CA ASN A 264 -21.22 2.39 5.87
C ASN A 264 -21.11 1.28 4.80
N PHE A 265 -19.99 0.56 4.74
CA PHE A 265 -19.83 -0.55 3.79
C PHE A 265 -20.52 -1.86 4.23
N GLY A 266 -21.78 -2.01 3.84
CA GLY A 266 -22.39 -3.32 3.53
C GLY A 266 -22.56 -4.31 4.68
N GLY A 267 -22.74 -3.83 5.92
CA GLY A 267 -23.17 -4.67 7.04
C GLY A 267 -24.64 -4.40 7.41
N PRO A 268 -25.39 -5.40 7.91
CA PRO A 268 -26.65 -5.14 8.60
C PRO A 268 -26.39 -4.14 9.73
N GLN A 269 -27.16 -3.06 9.74
CA GLN A 269 -27.03 -1.96 10.70
C GLN A 269 -27.48 -2.41 12.09
N ASP A 270 -26.59 -3.03 12.85
CA ASP A 270 -26.85 -3.25 14.28
C ASP A 270 -26.64 -1.97 15.10
N ILE A 271 -26.06 -0.92 14.51
CA ILE A 271 -25.81 0.38 15.14
C ILE A 271 -26.47 1.49 14.30
N SER A 272 -27.62 1.97 14.77
CA SER A 272 -28.29 3.13 14.17
C SER A 272 -27.65 4.43 14.69
N TYR A 273 -26.66 4.96 13.96
CA TYR A 273 -26.24 6.34 14.16
C TYR A 273 -27.34 7.29 13.69
N SER A 274 -27.45 8.48 14.28
CA SER A 274 -28.24 9.54 13.64
C SER A 274 -27.61 9.89 12.29
N GLU A 275 -28.44 10.35 11.34
CA GLU A 275 -27.97 10.74 10.00
C GLU A 275 -26.80 11.72 10.09
N ASP A 276 -26.93 12.76 10.92
CA ASP A 276 -25.88 13.75 11.20
C ASP A 276 -24.57 13.14 11.73
N GLN A 277 -24.66 12.20 12.66
CA GLN A 277 -23.47 11.53 13.20
C GLN A 277 -22.78 10.69 12.14
N SER A 278 -23.54 10.00 11.29
CA SER A 278 -22.99 9.21 10.19
C SER A 278 -22.20 10.10 9.21
N VAL A 279 -22.68 11.30 8.91
CA VAL A 279 -21.98 12.24 8.02
C VAL A 279 -20.63 12.66 8.61
N VAL A 280 -20.63 13.06 9.87
CA VAL A 280 -19.42 13.53 10.57
C VAL A 280 -18.40 12.40 10.66
N LEU A 281 -18.82 11.20 11.03
CA LEU A 281 -17.94 10.03 11.11
C LEU A 281 -17.39 9.65 9.74
N SER A 282 -18.22 9.61 8.69
CA SER A 282 -17.76 9.36 7.32
C SER A 282 -16.72 10.40 6.87
N ALA A 283 -16.96 11.69 7.11
CA ALA A 283 -16.02 12.74 6.78
C ALA A 283 -14.68 12.59 7.51
N GLN A 284 -14.71 12.24 8.80
CA GLN A 284 -13.51 11.95 9.58
C GLN A 284 -12.78 10.71 9.06
N ALA A 285 -13.50 9.64 8.71
CA ALA A 285 -12.91 8.41 8.18
C ALA A 285 -12.18 8.64 6.85
N LEU A 286 -12.77 9.46 5.96
CA LEU A 286 -12.13 9.84 4.70
C LEU A 286 -10.79 10.54 4.93
N LYS A 287 -10.72 11.46 5.90
CA LYS A 287 -9.47 12.17 6.21
C LYS A 287 -8.32 11.19 6.51
N PHE A 288 -8.59 10.07 7.19
CA PHE A 288 -7.58 9.08 7.53
C PHE A 288 -7.09 8.22 6.36
N LEU A 289 -7.79 8.18 5.22
CA LEU A 289 -7.39 7.32 4.10
C LEU A 289 -5.99 7.66 3.57
N ARG A 290 -5.67 8.95 3.42
CA ARG A 290 -4.37 9.40 2.91
C ARG A 290 -3.21 9.02 3.84
N PRO A 291 -3.21 9.34 5.15
CA PRO A 291 -2.12 8.92 6.02
C PRO A 291 -2.03 7.40 6.15
N ILE A 292 -3.18 6.69 6.14
CA ILE A 292 -3.19 5.22 6.15
C ILE A 292 -2.57 4.64 4.88
N SER A 293 -2.81 5.24 3.70
CA SER A 293 -2.20 4.77 2.46
C SER A 293 -0.67 4.85 2.50
N VAL A 294 -0.14 5.97 3.00
CA VAL A 294 1.31 6.17 3.18
C VAL A 294 1.86 5.18 4.21
N TYR A 295 1.15 4.99 5.33
CA TYR A 295 1.52 3.99 6.33
C TYR A 295 1.68 2.59 5.70
N PHE A 296 0.72 2.16 4.87
CA PHE A 296 0.80 0.85 4.20
C PHE A 296 1.93 0.75 3.17
N GLU A 297 2.32 1.85 2.53
CA GLU A 297 3.49 1.87 1.63
C GLU A 297 4.80 1.63 2.38
N THR A 298 4.90 2.16 3.60
CA THR A 298 6.11 2.02 4.43
C THR A 298 6.19 0.69 5.17
N LEU A 299 5.08 -0.06 5.26
CA LEU A 299 5.01 -1.24 6.09
C LEU A 299 5.59 -2.49 5.37
N PRO A 300 6.47 -3.28 6.03
CA PRO A 300 6.94 -4.54 5.46
C PRO A 300 5.81 -5.59 5.35
N LEU A 301 5.53 -6.12 4.14
CA LEU A 301 4.52 -7.18 3.92
C LEU A 301 4.67 -8.42 4.81
N SER A 302 5.87 -8.71 5.33
CA SER A 302 6.07 -9.80 6.30
C SER A 302 5.15 -9.73 7.52
N LYS A 303 4.57 -8.55 7.79
CA LYS A 303 3.61 -8.31 8.88
C LYS A 303 2.15 -8.61 8.50
N HIS A 304 1.84 -9.05 7.27
CA HIS A 304 0.48 -9.34 6.81
C HIS A 304 0.27 -10.81 6.45
N SER A 305 -0.82 -11.38 6.94
CA SER A 305 -1.31 -12.64 6.38
C SER A 305 -1.93 -12.38 5.01
N ARG A 306 -1.81 -13.35 4.09
CA ARG A 306 -2.42 -13.27 2.75
C ARG A 306 -3.92 -12.95 2.81
N LEU A 307 -4.64 -13.55 3.77
CA LEU A 307 -6.07 -13.30 3.98
C LEU A 307 -6.38 -11.85 4.39
N GLU A 308 -5.52 -11.21 5.18
CA GLU A 308 -5.67 -9.81 5.55
C GLU A 308 -5.47 -8.89 4.35
N ALA A 309 -4.46 -9.15 3.52
CA ALA A 309 -4.23 -8.39 2.30
C ALA A 309 -5.46 -8.43 1.40
N VAL A 310 -6.03 -9.63 1.16
CA VAL A 310 -7.25 -9.80 0.36
C VAL A 310 -8.42 -9.00 0.91
N ARG A 311 -8.67 -9.02 2.23
CA ARG A 311 -9.75 -8.25 2.85
C ARG A 311 -9.53 -6.74 2.74
N LEU A 312 -8.27 -6.30 2.77
CA LEU A 312 -7.91 -4.89 2.69
C LEU A 312 -8.06 -4.36 1.25
N ILE A 313 -7.72 -5.16 0.24
CA ILE A 313 -8.00 -4.88 -1.19
C ILE A 313 -9.50 -4.66 -1.39
N ASP A 314 -10.33 -5.64 -1.01
CA ASP A 314 -11.80 -5.55 -1.14
C ASP A 314 -12.34 -4.25 -0.53
N TRP A 315 -11.96 -4.04 0.73
CA TRP A 315 -12.43 -2.90 1.48
C TRP A 315 -12.03 -1.59 0.81
N SER A 316 -10.76 -1.44 0.45
CA SER A 316 -10.24 -0.21 -0.11
C SER A 316 -10.75 0.07 -1.52
N VAL A 317 -10.99 -0.96 -2.34
CA VAL A 317 -11.67 -0.82 -3.63
C VAL A 317 -13.12 -0.35 -3.42
N ARG A 318 -13.87 -0.93 -2.46
CA ARG A 318 -15.22 -0.44 -2.13
C ARG A 318 -15.22 1.00 -1.65
N VAL A 319 -14.25 1.38 -0.81
CA VAL A 319 -14.02 2.77 -0.37
C VAL A 319 -13.84 3.69 -1.58
N CYS A 320 -12.98 3.32 -2.52
CA CYS A 320 -12.80 4.07 -3.76
C CYS A 320 -14.13 4.25 -4.51
N MET A 321 -14.87 3.16 -4.75
CA MET A 321 -16.14 3.23 -5.49
C MET A 321 -17.19 4.11 -4.83
N TYR A 322 -17.31 4.04 -3.51
CA TYR A 322 -18.21 4.89 -2.75
C TYR A 322 -17.83 6.36 -2.87
N VAL A 323 -16.54 6.69 -2.72
CA VAL A 323 -16.06 8.06 -2.87
C VAL A 323 -16.40 8.59 -4.27
N LEU A 324 -16.17 7.78 -5.31
CA LEU A 324 -16.45 8.16 -6.70
C LEU A 324 -17.95 8.27 -7.00
N ARG A 325 -18.78 7.35 -6.49
CA ARG A 325 -20.25 7.40 -6.68
C ARG A 325 -20.86 8.63 -6.03
N ASN A 326 -20.37 8.99 -4.86
CA ASN A 326 -20.89 10.17 -4.15
C ASN A 326 -20.30 11.47 -4.71
N ASN A 327 -19.19 11.46 -5.45
CA ASN A 327 -18.70 12.53 -6.35
C ASN A 327 -18.83 13.97 -5.79
N GLY A 328 -18.56 14.18 -4.51
CA GLY A 328 -18.70 15.47 -3.83
C GLY A 328 -20.11 15.81 -3.32
N ASN A 329 -21.14 15.04 -3.68
CA ASN A 329 -22.47 15.04 -3.05
C ASN A 329 -22.44 14.35 -1.67
N PHE A 330 -21.38 14.56 -0.90
CA PHE A 330 -21.37 14.28 0.53
C PHE A 330 -22.21 15.37 1.22
N ILE A 331 -23.53 15.28 0.98
CA ILE A 331 -24.60 15.84 1.81
C ILE A 331 -24.62 17.37 1.89
N HIS A 332 -25.48 17.98 1.06
CA HIS A 332 -26.08 19.27 1.35
C HIS A 332 -27.27 19.06 2.31
N HIS A 333 -27.04 18.95 3.62
CA HIS A 333 -28.13 19.19 4.56
C HIS A 333 -28.33 20.70 4.71
N SER A 334 -29.51 21.16 4.30
CA SER A 334 -29.94 22.56 4.32
C SER A 334 -30.37 23.04 5.71
N ASP A 335 -29.88 22.42 6.79
CA ASP A 335 -30.26 22.83 8.14
C ASP A 335 -29.25 23.85 8.70
N SER A 336 -29.73 25.10 8.76
CA SER A 336 -29.03 26.37 8.95
C SER A 336 -28.19 26.55 10.22
N THR A 337 -27.93 25.50 11.01
CA THR A 337 -27.23 25.61 12.29
C THR A 337 -25.92 24.82 12.40
N LEU A 338 -25.64 23.88 11.49
CA LEU A 338 -24.35 23.21 11.40
C LEU A 338 -23.78 23.38 9.98
N HIS A 339 -23.18 24.55 9.72
CA HIS A 339 -22.47 24.84 8.47
C HIS A 339 -21.15 24.06 8.37
N VAL A 340 -21.21 22.73 8.36
CA VAL A 340 -20.15 21.89 7.78
C VAL A 340 -20.52 21.66 6.32
N THR A 341 -20.50 22.74 5.54
CA THR A 341 -20.56 22.64 4.08
C THR A 341 -19.23 22.06 3.63
N LEU A 342 -19.15 20.73 3.62
CA LEU A 342 -18.16 20.00 2.85
C LEU A 342 -18.54 20.13 1.38
N ASN A 343 -18.46 21.36 0.83
CA ASN A 343 -18.30 21.58 -0.60
C ASN A 343 -16.91 21.07 -0.99
N LYS A 344 -16.70 19.76 -0.86
CA LYS A 344 -15.46 19.12 -1.26
C LYS A 344 -15.38 19.26 -2.76
N THR A 345 -14.30 19.86 -3.21
CA THR A 345 -14.02 19.92 -4.63
C THR A 345 -13.95 18.48 -5.15
N LYS A 346 -14.29 18.29 -6.42
CA LYS A 346 -14.06 17.03 -7.15
C LYS A 346 -12.64 16.49 -6.89
N GLU A 347 -11.67 17.39 -6.81
CA GLU A 347 -10.26 17.11 -6.49
C GLU A 347 -10.05 16.46 -5.11
N GLU A 348 -10.73 16.91 -4.05
CA GLU A 348 -10.59 16.29 -2.73
C GLU A 348 -11.16 14.87 -2.70
N SER A 349 -12.32 14.66 -3.33
CA SER A 349 -12.90 13.32 -3.51
C SER A 349 -11.94 12.41 -4.28
N TYR A 350 -11.28 12.94 -5.32
CA TYR A 350 -10.28 12.20 -6.08
C TYR A 350 -9.03 11.89 -5.27
N GLY A 351 -8.65 12.78 -4.35
CA GLY A 351 -7.59 12.51 -3.37
C GLY A 351 -7.91 11.31 -2.48
N TYR A 352 -9.14 11.18 -2.00
CA TYR A 352 -9.57 10.02 -1.19
C TYR A 352 -9.67 8.74 -2.02
N ALA A 353 -10.22 8.82 -3.24
CA ALA A 353 -10.28 7.68 -4.15
C ALA A 353 -8.88 7.16 -4.49
N ARG A 354 -7.93 8.07 -4.74
CA ARG A 354 -6.51 7.75 -4.95
C ARG A 354 -5.92 7.06 -3.72
N ALA A 355 -6.11 7.62 -2.53
CA ALA A 355 -5.61 7.03 -1.29
C ALA A 355 -6.17 5.62 -1.05
N ALA A 356 -7.46 5.41 -1.35
CA ALA A 356 -8.09 4.10 -1.23
C ALA A 356 -7.50 3.08 -2.22
N LEU A 357 -7.36 3.43 -3.51
CA LEU A 357 -6.68 2.56 -4.49
C LEU A 357 -5.25 2.24 -4.06
N ARG A 358 -4.56 3.23 -3.48
CA ARG A 358 -3.21 3.09 -2.98
C ARG A 358 -3.13 2.07 -1.84
N ILE A 359 -4.05 2.11 -0.88
CA ILE A 359 -4.14 1.10 0.19
C ILE A 359 -4.31 -0.31 -0.40
N SER A 360 -5.16 -0.46 -1.43
CA SER A 360 -5.39 -1.74 -2.11
C SER A 360 -4.07 -2.33 -2.61
N LEU A 361 -3.29 -1.54 -3.36
CA LEU A 361 -2.04 -2.00 -3.96
C LEU A 361 -0.94 -2.21 -2.92
N SER A 362 -0.81 -1.29 -1.95
CA SER A 362 0.20 -1.38 -0.89
C SER A 362 -0.01 -2.56 0.06
N SER A 363 -1.25 -3.06 0.18
CA SER A 363 -1.53 -4.24 1.00
C SER A 363 -0.93 -5.55 0.46
N VAL A 364 -0.63 -5.61 -0.85
CA VAL A 364 -0.11 -6.80 -1.55
C VAL A 364 1.34 -6.61 -1.97
N MET A 365 1.82 -5.37 -2.04
CA MET A 365 3.10 -5.01 -2.62
C MET A 365 4.09 -4.45 -1.60
N HIS A 366 5.35 -4.86 -1.69
CA HIS A 366 6.45 -4.17 -1.01
C HIS A 366 6.81 -2.94 -1.84
N TRP A 367 6.33 -1.76 -1.44
CA TRP A 367 6.78 -0.51 -2.03
C TRP A 367 8.15 -0.16 -1.45
N THR A 368 9.22 -0.58 -2.12
CA THR A 368 10.57 -0.15 -1.71
C THR A 368 10.90 1.27 -2.20
N ARG A 369 10.18 1.76 -3.23
CA ARG A 369 10.17 3.15 -3.78
C ARG A 369 9.04 3.31 -4.80
N GLU A 370 8.63 4.55 -5.08
CA GLU A 370 7.65 4.90 -6.13
C GLU A 370 8.06 4.43 -7.55
N SER A 371 9.34 4.15 -7.76
CA SER A 371 9.91 3.68 -9.03
C SER A 371 10.05 2.15 -9.15
N ASP A 372 9.60 1.38 -8.16
CA ASP A 372 9.76 -0.07 -8.21
C ASP A 372 8.75 -0.71 -9.17
N TYR A 373 9.07 -0.74 -10.46
CA TYR A 373 8.27 -1.37 -11.52
C TYR A 373 7.98 -2.86 -11.24
N ASN A 374 8.74 -3.50 -10.35
CA ASN A 374 8.46 -4.88 -9.95
C ASN A 374 7.12 -5.06 -9.25
N THR A 375 6.61 -4.00 -8.65
CA THR A 375 5.33 -4.00 -7.94
C THR A 375 4.18 -4.33 -8.91
N ILE A 376 4.11 -3.65 -10.06
CA ILE A 376 3.09 -3.86 -11.13
C ILE A 376 2.89 -5.34 -11.43
N TRP A 377 4.00 -6.07 -11.58
CA TRP A 377 3.99 -7.42 -12.10
C TRP A 377 3.90 -8.52 -11.03
N ARG A 378 4.01 -8.16 -9.74
CA ARG A 378 3.87 -9.10 -8.61
C ARG A 378 2.44 -9.23 -8.06
N LEU A 379 1.51 -8.42 -8.55
CA LEU A 379 0.07 -8.52 -8.23
C LEU A 379 -0.70 -9.82 -8.65
N PRO A 380 -0.23 -10.77 -9.50
CA PRO A 380 -1.16 -11.68 -10.21
C PRO A 380 -1.98 -12.65 -9.34
N SER A 381 -1.44 -13.32 -8.31
CA SER A 381 -2.18 -14.45 -7.72
C SER A 381 -3.21 -14.08 -6.64
N VAL A 382 -3.02 -12.96 -5.94
CA VAL A 382 -3.87 -12.61 -4.79
C VAL A 382 -5.14 -11.87 -5.22
N VAL A 383 -5.06 -11.11 -6.31
CA VAL A 383 -6.18 -10.27 -6.77
C VAL A 383 -7.05 -11.01 -7.80
N GLU A 384 -6.50 -11.98 -8.53
CA GLU A 384 -7.28 -12.86 -9.42
C GLU A 384 -8.29 -13.73 -8.64
N GLU A 385 -7.99 -14.10 -7.39
CA GLU A 385 -8.94 -14.75 -6.47
C GLU A 385 -10.09 -13.80 -6.05
N TYR A 386 -9.98 -12.51 -6.37
CA TYR A 386 -10.88 -11.45 -5.93
C TYR A 386 -11.66 -10.82 -7.09
N ARG A 387 -12.34 -11.64 -7.88
CA ARG A 387 -13.36 -11.16 -8.82
C ARG A 387 -14.65 -10.83 -8.08
N THR A 388 -14.68 -9.75 -7.30
CA THR A 388 -15.97 -9.23 -6.81
C THR A 388 -16.70 -8.54 -7.98
N PRO A 389 -17.87 -9.03 -8.42
CA PRO A 389 -18.37 -8.69 -9.76
C PRO A 389 -19.00 -7.30 -9.94
N GLN A 390 -19.20 -6.48 -8.90
CA GLN A 390 -20.37 -5.59 -8.91
C GLN A 390 -20.17 -4.07 -8.97
N TYR A 391 -18.97 -3.48 -8.93
CA TYR A 391 -18.91 -2.03 -8.62
C TYR A 391 -17.86 -1.19 -9.34
N PHE A 392 -17.35 -1.58 -10.50
CA PHE A 392 -16.27 -0.83 -11.16
C PHE A 392 -16.70 0.27 -12.15
N GLU A 393 -17.97 0.35 -12.54
CA GLU A 393 -18.49 1.42 -13.43
C GLU A 393 -18.03 2.84 -13.03
N PRO A 394 -18.02 3.25 -11.74
CA PRO A 394 -17.58 4.59 -11.35
C PRO A 394 -16.09 4.86 -11.60
N LEU A 395 -15.25 3.83 -11.80
CA LEU A 395 -13.84 4.02 -12.15
C LEU A 395 -13.65 4.47 -13.58
N ILE A 396 -14.56 4.20 -14.51
CA ILE A 396 -14.36 4.56 -15.92
C ILE A 396 -14.32 6.08 -16.08
N PRO A 397 -15.30 6.87 -15.58
CA PRO A 397 -15.21 8.33 -15.61
C PRO A 397 -13.99 8.86 -14.86
N TYR A 398 -13.62 8.23 -13.74
CA TYR A 398 -12.45 8.62 -12.97
C TYR A 398 -11.15 8.43 -13.76
N LEU A 399 -10.97 7.29 -14.44
CA LEU A 399 -9.84 7.01 -15.31
C LEU A 399 -9.71 8.04 -16.45
N ILE A 400 -10.85 8.43 -17.05
CA ILE A 400 -10.89 9.48 -18.08
C ILE A 400 -10.36 10.79 -17.51
N ASP A 401 -10.85 11.19 -16.34
CA ASP A 401 -10.41 12.42 -15.67
C ASP A 401 -8.93 12.37 -15.27
N LEU A 402 -8.44 11.23 -14.78
CA LEU A 402 -7.02 11.04 -14.43
C LEU A 402 -6.11 11.13 -15.66
N SER A 403 -6.55 10.56 -16.80
CA SER A 403 -5.84 10.63 -18.07
C SER A 403 -5.69 12.08 -18.55
N HIS A 404 -6.78 12.85 -18.51
CA HIS A 404 -6.75 14.28 -18.88
C HIS A 404 -5.97 15.14 -17.88
N GLY A 405 -6.10 14.85 -16.58
CA GLY A 405 -5.42 15.56 -15.50
C GLY A 405 -3.92 15.26 -15.38
N LYS A 406 -3.40 14.29 -16.15
CA LYS A 406 -2.00 13.83 -16.12
C LYS A 406 -1.54 13.34 -14.74
N ASP A 407 -2.47 12.82 -13.94
CA ASP A 407 -2.14 12.15 -12.68
C ASP A 407 -1.77 10.70 -12.95
N TYR A 408 -0.57 10.52 -13.50
CA TYR A 408 -0.08 9.23 -13.97
C TYR A 408 0.08 8.19 -12.86
N ILE A 409 0.30 8.62 -11.61
CA ILE A 409 0.40 7.70 -10.47
C ILE A 409 -0.96 7.08 -10.18
N ALA A 410 -2.00 7.90 -10.02
CA ALA A 410 -3.35 7.40 -9.77
C ALA A 410 -3.90 6.64 -10.98
N LEU A 411 -3.60 7.08 -12.21
CA LEU A 411 -4.02 6.39 -13.43
C LEU A 411 -3.43 4.99 -13.48
N SER A 412 -2.13 4.85 -13.19
CA SER A 412 -1.50 3.55 -13.08
C SER A 412 -2.14 2.70 -11.98
N ASP A 413 -2.41 3.26 -10.80
CA ASP A 413 -2.97 2.50 -9.68
C ASP A 413 -4.40 2.01 -9.99
N ALA A 414 -5.21 2.87 -10.61
CA ALA A 414 -6.56 2.53 -11.05
C ALA A 414 -6.53 1.45 -12.15
N LEU A 415 -5.64 1.53 -13.14
CA LEU A 415 -5.47 0.50 -14.17
C LEU A 415 -5.05 -0.86 -13.57
N LEU A 416 -4.17 -0.86 -12.56
CA LEU A 416 -3.77 -2.09 -11.89
C LEU A 416 -4.93 -2.72 -11.11
N VAL A 417 -5.73 -1.92 -10.42
CA VAL A 417 -6.94 -2.41 -9.75
C VAL A 417 -7.95 -2.93 -10.78
N MET A 418 -8.16 -2.21 -11.89
CA MET A 418 -9.03 -2.67 -12.97
C MET A 418 -8.50 -3.91 -13.68
N SER A 419 -7.19 -4.19 -13.64
CA SER A 419 -6.62 -5.45 -14.15
C SER A 419 -7.04 -6.69 -13.34
N SER A 420 -7.72 -6.52 -12.21
CA SER A 420 -8.37 -7.64 -11.50
C SER A 420 -9.87 -7.76 -11.76
N MET A 421 -10.44 -6.84 -12.53
CA MET A 421 -11.85 -6.85 -12.86
C MET A 421 -12.16 -7.93 -13.90
N ASP A 422 -13.33 -8.55 -13.76
CA ASP A 422 -13.94 -9.31 -14.85
C ASP A 422 -14.61 -8.35 -15.84
N SER A 423 -14.03 -8.20 -17.04
CA SER A 423 -14.51 -7.24 -18.05
C SER A 423 -15.88 -7.59 -18.61
N SER A 424 -16.37 -8.81 -18.42
CA SER A 424 -17.73 -9.21 -18.79
C SER A 424 -18.82 -8.44 -18.02
N MET A 425 -18.45 -7.75 -16.94
CA MET A 425 -19.35 -6.98 -16.10
C MET A 425 -19.52 -5.51 -16.55
N LEU A 426 -18.68 -5.01 -17.47
CA LEU A 426 -18.85 -3.67 -18.02
C LEU A 426 -19.92 -3.70 -19.12
N ASP A 427 -20.76 -2.67 -19.16
CA ASP A 427 -21.60 -2.46 -20.33
C ASP A 427 -20.75 -2.17 -21.58
N PRO A 428 -21.28 -2.40 -22.80
CA PRO A 428 -20.50 -2.22 -24.03
C PRO A 428 -19.90 -0.82 -24.21
N THR A 429 -20.54 0.23 -23.69
CA THR A 429 -20.09 1.61 -23.79
C THR A 429 -18.90 1.85 -22.87
N ASP A 430 -19.03 1.47 -21.60
CA ASP A 430 -17.98 1.59 -20.60
C ASP A 430 -16.76 0.74 -20.96
N LYS A 431 -17.01 -0.44 -21.52
CA LYS A 431 -15.97 -1.34 -22.03
C LYS A 431 -15.17 -0.71 -23.18
N HIS A 432 -15.84 -0.07 -24.13
CA HIS A 432 -15.18 0.65 -25.22
C HIS A 432 -14.37 1.85 -24.68
N GLN A 433 -14.92 2.62 -23.74
CA GLN A 433 -14.20 3.71 -23.09
C GLN A 433 -12.96 3.20 -22.34
N TYR A 434 -13.09 2.11 -21.58
CA TYR A 434 -11.98 1.49 -20.87
C TYR A 434 -10.86 1.02 -21.81
N MET A 435 -11.23 0.41 -22.93
CA MET A 435 -10.29 -0.01 -23.96
C MET A 435 -9.54 1.18 -24.58
N ASN A 436 -10.23 2.29 -24.87
CA ASN A 436 -9.58 3.51 -25.35
C ASN A 436 -8.59 4.07 -24.33
N ILE A 437 -8.95 4.08 -23.05
CA ILE A 437 -8.04 4.50 -21.96
C ILE A 437 -6.80 3.60 -21.93
N ILE A 438 -6.95 2.29 -22.10
CA ILE A 438 -5.82 1.34 -22.15
C ILE A 438 -4.92 1.65 -23.36
N ILE A 439 -5.50 1.86 -24.55
CA ILE A 439 -4.75 2.20 -25.77
C ILE A 439 -3.98 3.51 -25.56
N ASP A 440 -4.65 4.56 -25.08
CA ASP A 440 -4.04 5.86 -24.83
C ASP A 440 -2.95 5.79 -23.76
N SER A 441 -3.13 4.94 -22.75
CA SER A 441 -2.18 4.73 -21.65
C SER A 441 -0.93 3.96 -22.07
N MET A 442 -0.97 3.21 -23.17
CA MET A 442 0.19 2.49 -23.72
C MET A 442 1.04 3.32 -24.69
N GLN A 443 0.58 4.51 -25.09
CA GLN A 443 1.26 5.36 -26.08
C GLN A 443 2.66 5.83 -25.64
N GLU A 444 3.51 6.21 -26.61
CA GLU A 444 4.91 6.58 -26.40
C GLU A 444 5.11 7.70 -25.37
N GLN A 445 4.23 8.70 -25.35
CA GLN A 445 4.31 9.84 -24.43
C GLN A 445 3.98 9.50 -22.98
N MET A 446 3.38 8.33 -22.71
CA MET A 446 2.94 7.97 -21.36
C MET A 446 4.13 7.45 -20.52
N PRO A 447 4.18 7.75 -19.21
CA PRO A 447 5.22 7.20 -18.35
C PRO A 447 5.22 5.66 -18.36
N ALA A 448 6.41 5.05 -18.27
CA ALA A 448 6.55 3.59 -18.32
C ALA A 448 5.64 2.85 -17.33
N ARG A 449 5.44 3.40 -16.13
CA ARG A 449 4.56 2.83 -15.10
C ARG A 449 3.11 2.71 -15.60
N VAL A 450 2.60 3.75 -16.25
CA VAL A 450 1.24 3.77 -16.83
C VAL A 450 1.16 2.79 -18.00
N ARG A 451 2.15 2.79 -18.90
CA ARG A 451 2.20 1.84 -20.02
C ARG A 451 2.18 0.38 -19.56
N HIS A 452 2.96 0.06 -18.52
CA HIS A 452 3.04 -1.30 -17.99
C HIS A 452 1.75 -1.71 -17.27
N ALA A 453 1.14 -0.81 -16.50
CA ALA A 453 -0.17 -1.04 -15.90
C ALA A 453 -1.26 -1.25 -16.96
N ALA A 454 -1.24 -0.45 -18.03
CA ALA A 454 -2.15 -0.59 -19.17
C ALA A 454 -1.93 -1.88 -19.96
N LEU A 455 -0.67 -2.30 -20.18
CA LEU A 455 -0.36 -3.61 -20.79
C LEU A 455 -0.94 -4.77 -19.97
N LYS A 456 -0.83 -4.67 -18.64
CA LYS A 456 -1.40 -5.67 -17.74
C LYS A 456 -2.94 -5.68 -17.80
N ALA A 457 -3.57 -4.50 -17.81
CA ALA A 457 -5.00 -4.37 -18.01
C ALA A 457 -5.45 -4.95 -19.37
N ALA A 458 -4.69 -4.69 -20.43
CA ALA A 458 -4.94 -5.23 -21.78
C ALA A 458 -4.90 -6.76 -21.81
N TRP A 459 -3.94 -7.39 -21.11
CA TRP A 459 -3.90 -8.85 -20.99
C TRP A 459 -5.17 -9.43 -20.36
N VAL A 460 -5.73 -8.75 -19.36
CA VAL A 460 -6.92 -9.21 -18.63
C VAL A 460 -8.14 -9.14 -19.53
N ILE A 461 -8.27 -8.10 -20.34
CA ILE A 461 -9.38 -7.91 -21.29
C ILE A 461 -9.08 -8.42 -22.71
N ARG A 462 -8.08 -9.31 -22.86
CA ARG A 462 -7.60 -9.77 -24.18
C ARG A 462 -8.70 -10.36 -25.07
N ASP A 463 -9.67 -11.04 -24.48
CA ASP A 463 -10.77 -11.67 -25.23
C ASP A 463 -11.64 -10.59 -25.90
N ASP A 464 -11.77 -9.44 -25.25
CA ASP A 464 -12.49 -8.29 -25.76
C ASP A 464 -11.71 -7.54 -26.84
N ILE A 465 -10.39 -7.47 -26.68
CA ILE A 465 -9.49 -6.89 -27.68
C ILE A 465 -9.54 -7.71 -28.97
N ILE A 466 -9.51 -9.05 -28.90
CA ILE A 466 -9.62 -9.90 -30.10
C ILE A 466 -10.88 -9.59 -30.92
N LEU A 467 -11.97 -9.22 -30.26
CA LEU A 467 -13.26 -8.94 -30.88
C LEU A 467 -13.33 -7.57 -31.57
N LEU A 468 -12.27 -6.76 -31.56
CA LEU A 468 -12.21 -5.54 -32.36
C LEU A 468 -12.50 -5.83 -33.84
N GLU A 469 -13.48 -5.12 -34.41
CA GLU A 469 -13.91 -5.29 -35.81
C GLU A 469 -13.25 -4.29 -36.75
N SER A 470 -12.93 -3.09 -36.26
CA SER A 470 -12.35 -2.00 -37.03
C SER A 470 -10.85 -2.21 -37.23
N GLU A 471 -10.39 -2.25 -38.49
CA GLU A 471 -8.96 -2.29 -38.83
C GLU A 471 -8.20 -1.10 -38.22
N GLN A 472 -8.87 0.06 -38.09
CA GLN A 472 -8.29 1.24 -37.45
C GLN A 472 -8.04 1.04 -35.96
N ASP A 473 -8.99 0.44 -35.23
CA ASP A 473 -8.83 0.21 -33.79
C ASP A 473 -7.76 -0.87 -33.53
N MET A 474 -7.71 -1.89 -34.38
CA MET A 474 -6.65 -2.90 -34.37
C MET A 474 -5.27 -2.30 -34.64
N ASP A 475 -5.16 -1.40 -35.61
CA ASP A 475 -3.93 -0.68 -35.94
C ASP A 475 -3.48 0.22 -34.78
N HIS A 476 -4.40 1.01 -34.22
CA HIS A 476 -4.14 1.86 -33.06
C HIS A 476 -3.68 1.04 -31.84
N PHE A 477 -4.34 -0.10 -31.57
CA PHE A 477 -3.97 -0.98 -30.47
C PHE A 477 -2.58 -1.61 -30.69
N ALA A 478 -2.30 -2.12 -31.88
CA ALA A 478 -0.99 -2.69 -32.21
C ALA A 478 0.13 -1.65 -32.08
N SER A 479 -0.07 -0.45 -32.60
CA SER A 479 0.84 0.69 -32.42
C SER A 479 1.10 0.99 -30.94
N ALA A 480 0.05 1.10 -30.12
CA ALA A 480 0.16 1.35 -28.69
C ALA A 480 0.90 0.22 -27.95
N LEU A 481 0.55 -1.03 -28.26
CA LEU A 481 1.15 -2.22 -27.67
C LEU A 481 2.67 -2.28 -27.91
N ARG A 482 3.14 -1.78 -29.05
CA ARG A 482 4.57 -1.70 -29.37
C ARG A 482 5.27 -0.79 -28.36
N TYR A 483 4.71 0.38 -28.07
CA TYR A 483 5.30 1.35 -27.13
C TYR A 483 5.27 0.86 -25.69
N ALA A 484 4.32 0.00 -25.32
CA ALA A 484 4.27 -0.59 -23.98
C ALA A 484 5.49 -1.46 -23.63
N VAL A 485 6.20 -1.98 -24.63
CA VAL A 485 7.42 -2.80 -24.46
C VAL A 485 8.67 -2.22 -25.11
N GLN A 486 8.55 -1.09 -25.83
CA GLN A 486 9.67 -0.55 -26.57
C GLN A 486 10.68 0.13 -25.63
N VAL A 487 11.90 -0.39 -25.68
CA VAL A 487 13.08 0.23 -25.10
C VAL A 487 13.29 1.59 -25.76
N HIS A 488 13.09 2.69 -25.05
CA HIS A 488 13.50 4.00 -25.54
C HIS A 488 15.03 4.02 -25.60
N GLY A 489 15.59 3.74 -26.78
CA GLY A 489 17.01 3.91 -27.09
C GLY A 489 17.39 5.37 -27.38
N GLY A 490 16.54 6.32 -26.99
CA GLY A 490 16.83 7.74 -27.16
C GLY A 490 18.06 8.13 -26.35
N PRO A 491 19.00 8.92 -26.89
CA PRO A 491 20.11 9.47 -26.12
C PRO A 491 19.50 10.30 -24.99
N ALA A 492 19.63 9.82 -23.76
CA ALA A 492 19.16 10.50 -22.57
C ALA A 492 19.91 11.85 -22.47
N HIS A 493 19.33 12.90 -23.04
CA HIS A 493 19.81 14.25 -22.84
C HIS A 493 19.55 14.62 -21.38
N HIS A 494 20.59 14.47 -20.56
CA HIS A 494 20.77 15.06 -19.22
C HIS A 494 20.04 14.46 -18.02
N ALA A 495 19.28 13.37 -18.14
CA ALA A 495 18.80 12.66 -16.96
C ALA A 495 19.95 11.84 -16.35
N GLN A 496 20.23 12.05 -15.06
CA GLN A 496 21.18 11.27 -14.27
C GLN A 496 21.00 9.76 -14.52
N PRO A 497 22.06 8.94 -14.39
CA PRO A 497 21.97 7.49 -14.49
C PRO A 497 21.11 6.94 -13.35
N ALA A 498 19.79 7.03 -13.49
CA ALA A 498 18.85 6.36 -12.63
C ALA A 498 19.04 4.86 -12.87
N GLU A 499 19.54 4.17 -11.84
CA GLU A 499 20.08 2.80 -11.88
C GLU A 499 19.13 1.71 -12.42
N PHE A 500 17.88 2.01 -12.74
CA PHE A 500 16.93 1.03 -13.28
C PHE A 500 15.98 1.68 -14.29
N ASN A 501 16.37 1.71 -15.56
CA ASN A 501 15.40 1.91 -16.63
C ASN A 501 14.78 0.54 -16.97
N PRO A 502 13.54 0.23 -16.54
CA PRO A 502 12.91 -1.06 -16.81
C PRO A 502 12.72 -1.30 -18.31
N ASP A 503 12.62 -0.23 -19.10
CA ASP A 503 12.49 -0.31 -20.55
C ASP A 503 13.84 -0.64 -21.20
N GLY A 504 14.97 -0.46 -20.52
CA GLY A 504 16.31 -0.76 -21.05
C GLY A 504 16.66 -2.23 -21.20
N GLN A 505 16.06 -3.11 -20.38
CA GLN A 505 16.48 -4.51 -20.23
C GLN A 505 15.31 -5.48 -20.45
N LEU A 506 15.63 -6.77 -20.59
CA LEU A 506 14.62 -7.83 -20.51
C LEU A 506 13.99 -7.76 -19.12
N TYR A 507 12.69 -7.50 -19.07
CA TYR A 507 11.94 -7.41 -17.83
C TYR A 507 10.94 -8.56 -17.80
N GLU A 508 11.22 -9.56 -16.95
CA GLU A 508 10.65 -10.90 -17.10
C GLU A 508 9.11 -10.88 -17.19
N ALA A 509 8.46 -10.27 -16.20
CA ALA A 509 7.02 -10.35 -16.13
C ALA A 509 6.29 -9.44 -17.14
N ARG A 510 6.89 -8.30 -17.53
CA ARG A 510 6.38 -7.43 -18.62
C ARG A 510 6.43 -8.16 -19.94
N ASP A 511 7.62 -8.66 -20.29
CA ASP A 511 7.84 -9.25 -21.60
C ASP A 511 7.04 -10.55 -21.74
N LEU A 512 6.89 -11.32 -20.66
CA LEU A 512 6.00 -12.49 -20.65
C LEU A 512 4.53 -12.10 -20.82
N CYS A 513 4.05 -11.04 -20.16
CA CYS A 513 2.68 -10.54 -20.34
C CYS A 513 2.42 -10.08 -21.78
N TYR A 514 3.37 -9.38 -22.38
CA TYR A 514 3.32 -8.97 -23.78
C TYR A 514 3.28 -10.16 -24.74
N LEU A 515 4.15 -11.15 -24.55
CA LEU A 515 4.17 -12.35 -25.39
C LEU A 515 2.89 -13.17 -25.25
N ARG A 516 2.33 -13.25 -24.05
CA ARG A 516 1.02 -13.87 -23.81
C ARG A 516 -0.08 -13.18 -24.60
N LEU A 517 -0.17 -11.86 -24.48
CA LEU A 517 -1.15 -11.06 -25.21
C LEU A 517 -0.98 -11.22 -26.73
N LEU A 518 0.25 -11.11 -27.25
CA LEU A 518 0.51 -11.35 -28.68
C LEU A 518 0.11 -12.76 -29.11
N SER A 519 0.46 -13.78 -28.33
CA SER A 519 0.12 -15.18 -28.60
C SER A 519 -1.39 -15.39 -28.66
N THR A 520 -2.17 -14.58 -27.96
CA THR A 520 -3.63 -14.56 -28.07
C THR A 520 -4.08 -13.87 -29.36
N LEU A 521 -3.54 -12.69 -29.68
CA LEU A 521 -3.92 -11.93 -30.87
C LEU A 521 -3.59 -12.64 -32.19
N VAL A 522 -2.44 -13.34 -32.28
CA VAL A 522 -2.05 -14.10 -33.49
C VAL A 522 -2.93 -15.34 -33.74
N GLN A 523 -3.87 -15.68 -32.86
CA GLN A 523 -4.82 -16.75 -33.16
C GLN A 523 -5.90 -16.31 -34.16
N ASP A 524 -6.08 -15.00 -34.30
CA ASP A 524 -6.99 -14.40 -35.25
C ASP A 524 -6.21 -13.71 -36.38
N SER A 525 -6.38 -14.22 -37.59
CA SER A 525 -5.64 -13.78 -38.78
C SER A 525 -5.85 -12.30 -39.12
N ARG A 526 -6.93 -11.68 -38.64
CA ARG A 526 -7.18 -10.24 -38.81
C ARG A 526 -6.04 -9.40 -38.21
N TRP A 527 -5.41 -9.87 -37.14
CA TRP A 527 -4.32 -9.17 -36.45
C TRP A 527 -2.97 -9.27 -37.17
N HIS A 528 -2.77 -10.25 -38.05
CA HIS A 528 -1.44 -10.58 -38.59
C HIS A 528 -0.81 -9.44 -39.40
N LYS A 529 -1.63 -8.66 -40.13
CA LYS A 529 -1.15 -7.50 -40.88
C LYS A 529 -0.70 -6.40 -39.93
N CYS A 530 -1.57 -5.91 -39.05
CA CYS A 530 -1.26 -4.87 -38.05
C CYS A 530 -0.04 -5.24 -37.20
N LEU A 531 0.05 -6.49 -36.73
CA LEU A 531 1.17 -6.93 -35.90
C LEU A 531 2.52 -6.92 -36.63
N ARG A 532 2.52 -7.19 -37.95
CA ARG A 532 3.73 -7.09 -38.80
C ARG A 532 4.09 -5.65 -39.09
N ASP A 533 3.10 -4.83 -39.45
CA ASP A 533 3.28 -3.42 -39.80
C ASP A 533 3.86 -2.62 -38.62
N HIS A 534 3.47 -2.98 -37.38
CA HIS A 534 3.99 -2.39 -36.14
C HIS A 534 5.21 -3.11 -35.56
N LEU A 535 5.89 -3.95 -36.35
CA LEU A 535 7.18 -4.56 -36.03
C LEU A 535 7.21 -5.45 -34.77
N HIS A 536 6.07 -6.04 -34.38
CA HIS A 536 6.02 -6.92 -33.21
C HIS A 536 6.81 -8.21 -33.43
N TYR A 537 6.91 -8.69 -34.67
CA TYR A 537 7.77 -9.81 -35.04
C TYR A 537 9.24 -9.53 -34.69
N GLN A 538 9.76 -8.37 -35.08
CA GLN A 538 11.14 -7.94 -34.80
C GLN A 538 11.35 -7.76 -33.29
N ASN A 539 10.35 -7.26 -32.56
CA ASN A 539 10.43 -7.18 -31.09
C ASN A 539 10.48 -8.56 -30.44
N CYS A 540 9.72 -9.54 -30.93
CA CYS A 540 9.81 -10.93 -30.48
C CYS A 540 11.20 -11.52 -30.72
N LEU A 541 11.82 -11.26 -31.88
CA LEU A 541 13.20 -11.67 -32.15
C LEU A 541 14.19 -11.05 -31.16
N LYS A 542 14.05 -9.75 -30.84
CA LYS A 542 14.90 -9.09 -29.82
C LYS A 542 14.74 -9.74 -28.43
N ILE A 543 13.52 -10.06 -28.02
CA ILE A 543 13.25 -10.76 -26.76
C ILE A 543 13.89 -12.16 -26.79
N CYS A 544 13.72 -12.90 -27.89
CA CYS A 544 14.34 -14.19 -28.12
C CYS A 544 15.86 -14.15 -27.94
N THR A 545 16.55 -13.21 -28.61
CA THR A 545 18.01 -13.06 -28.49
C THR A 545 18.43 -12.78 -27.05
N ARG A 546 17.68 -11.93 -26.32
CA ARG A 546 17.96 -11.62 -24.91
C ARG A 546 17.76 -12.83 -23.99
N VAL A 547 16.68 -13.58 -24.19
CA VAL A 547 16.40 -14.82 -23.43
C VAL A 547 17.52 -15.84 -23.67
N GLN A 548 17.97 -16.00 -24.92
CA GLN A 548 19.09 -16.88 -25.27
C GLN A 548 20.41 -16.45 -24.61
N GLN A 549 20.69 -15.14 -24.55
CA GLN A 549 21.86 -14.60 -23.84
C GLN A 549 21.80 -14.85 -22.33
N LEU A 550 20.59 -14.90 -21.75
CA LEU A 550 20.34 -15.09 -20.33
C LEU A 550 20.05 -16.54 -19.93
N ASN A 551 20.17 -17.51 -20.83
CA ASN A 551 19.82 -18.93 -20.60
C ASN A 551 20.61 -19.62 -19.46
N GLY A 552 21.62 -18.97 -18.87
CA GLY A 552 22.29 -19.43 -17.64
C GLY A 552 21.81 -18.76 -16.34
N VAL A 553 21.02 -17.69 -16.42
CA VAL A 553 20.56 -16.87 -15.28
C VAL A 553 19.07 -17.03 -15.03
N LEU A 554 18.25 -17.16 -16.08
CA LEU A 554 16.82 -17.40 -15.95
C LEU A 554 16.56 -18.81 -15.39
N THR A 555 15.61 -18.92 -14.47
CA THR A 555 15.15 -20.23 -13.98
C THR A 555 14.52 -21.02 -15.13
N GLY A 556 14.69 -22.36 -15.13
CA GLY A 556 14.25 -23.21 -16.25
C GLY A 556 12.78 -22.99 -16.65
N LEU A 557 11.87 -22.89 -15.67
CA LEU A 557 10.43 -22.71 -15.90
C LEU A 557 10.09 -21.40 -16.64
N THR A 558 10.80 -20.32 -16.36
CA THR A 558 10.49 -19.01 -16.96
C THR A 558 11.02 -18.95 -18.38
N SER A 559 12.26 -19.40 -18.60
CA SER A 559 12.85 -19.58 -19.94
C SER A 559 11.99 -20.48 -20.85
N ASN A 560 11.43 -21.56 -20.29
CA ASN A 560 10.51 -22.46 -20.98
C ASN A 560 9.28 -21.73 -21.53
N ARG A 561 8.60 -20.92 -20.70
CA ARG A 561 7.40 -20.16 -21.10
C ARG A 561 7.69 -19.13 -22.19
N TYR A 562 8.81 -18.41 -22.10
CA TYR A 562 9.23 -17.48 -23.16
C TYR A 562 9.34 -18.17 -24.50
N THR A 563 10.05 -19.30 -24.48
CA THR A 563 10.41 -20.01 -25.70
C THR A 563 9.17 -20.51 -26.42
N LEU A 564 8.16 -20.92 -25.65
CA LEU A 564 6.87 -21.39 -26.14
C LEU A 564 6.05 -20.30 -26.82
N TYR A 565 5.82 -19.17 -26.16
CA TYR A 565 5.06 -18.07 -26.77
C TYR A 565 5.80 -17.48 -27.98
N LEU A 566 7.12 -17.31 -27.89
CA LEU A 566 7.94 -16.80 -29.00
C LEU A 566 7.84 -17.72 -30.22
N ALA A 567 7.97 -19.04 -30.02
CA ALA A 567 7.85 -20.02 -31.10
C ALA A 567 6.49 -19.92 -31.80
N HIS A 568 5.40 -19.88 -31.02
CA HIS A 568 4.05 -19.76 -31.55
C HIS A 568 3.89 -18.48 -32.39
N ILE A 569 4.22 -17.31 -31.82
CA ILE A 569 4.07 -16.01 -32.51
C ILE A 569 4.89 -15.96 -33.81
N ILE A 570 6.15 -16.40 -33.76
CA ILE A 570 7.08 -16.33 -34.90
C ILE A 570 6.61 -17.23 -36.04
N ILE A 571 6.13 -18.44 -35.74
CA ILE A 571 5.62 -19.36 -36.76
C ILE A 571 4.37 -18.77 -37.42
N THR A 572 3.41 -18.30 -36.62
CA THR A 572 2.12 -17.81 -37.11
C THR A 572 2.25 -16.53 -37.93
N LEU A 573 3.04 -15.55 -37.47
CA LEU A 573 3.24 -14.31 -38.24
C LEU A 573 4.06 -14.51 -39.53
N ARG A 574 4.80 -15.61 -39.64
CA ARG A 574 5.63 -15.93 -40.81
C ARG A 574 4.86 -16.63 -41.92
N SER A 575 3.95 -17.55 -41.60
CA SER A 575 3.19 -18.33 -42.59
C SER A 575 2.38 -17.45 -43.55
N ASP A 576 1.94 -16.29 -43.07
CA ASP A 576 1.10 -15.36 -43.82
C ASP A 576 1.89 -14.41 -44.73
N GLY A 577 3.22 -14.55 -44.81
CA GLY A 577 4.10 -13.83 -45.72
C GLY A 577 4.53 -14.70 -46.90
N VAL A 578 3.59 -15.14 -47.74
CA VAL A 578 3.78 -16.10 -48.86
C VAL A 578 4.66 -15.55 -50.02
N GLY A 579 5.44 -14.49 -49.82
CA GLY A 579 6.14 -13.77 -50.89
C GLY A 579 7.59 -14.17 -51.18
N ASP A 580 8.44 -14.40 -50.18
CA ASP A 580 9.89 -14.48 -50.40
C ASP A 580 10.47 -15.87 -50.15
N LYS A 581 10.68 -16.62 -51.24
CA LYS A 581 11.25 -17.97 -51.29
C LYS A 581 12.78 -18.03 -51.19
N ALA A 582 13.49 -16.92 -50.97
CA ALA A 582 14.96 -16.92 -50.97
C ALA A 582 15.52 -16.77 -49.55
N GLU A 583 16.15 -17.84 -49.05
CA GLU A 583 17.23 -17.85 -48.04
C GLU A 583 17.19 -16.74 -46.98
N ASN A 584 16.15 -16.72 -46.14
CA ASN A 584 16.10 -15.73 -45.07
C ASN A 584 17.00 -16.20 -43.89
N PRO A 585 18.08 -15.48 -43.52
CA PRO A 585 19.04 -15.88 -42.47
C PRO A 585 18.39 -16.16 -41.10
N TYR A 586 17.18 -15.67 -40.85
CA TYR A 586 16.41 -15.94 -39.63
C TYR A 586 16.02 -17.41 -39.42
N ASN A 587 16.11 -18.27 -40.44
CA ASN A 587 15.94 -19.72 -40.25
C ASN A 587 16.95 -20.27 -39.23
N VAL A 588 18.20 -19.80 -39.22
CA VAL A 588 19.24 -20.30 -38.31
C VAL A 588 18.97 -19.91 -36.86
N GLU A 589 18.36 -18.75 -36.61
CA GLU A 589 18.11 -18.21 -35.26
C GLU A 589 16.86 -18.81 -34.59
N ILE A 590 15.86 -19.21 -35.37
CA ILE A 590 14.58 -19.75 -34.84
C ILE A 590 14.73 -21.23 -34.45
N TRP A 591 15.56 -22.02 -35.14
CA TRP A 591 15.71 -23.44 -34.83
C TRP A 591 16.18 -23.75 -33.40
N PRO A 592 17.17 -23.03 -32.82
CA PRO A 592 17.54 -23.19 -31.42
C PRO A 592 16.39 -22.90 -30.45
N LEU A 593 15.60 -21.85 -30.73
CA LEU A 593 14.41 -21.51 -29.96
C LEU A 593 13.39 -22.66 -30.00
N LEU A 594 13.06 -23.17 -31.19
CA LEU A 594 12.13 -24.29 -31.34
C LEU A 594 12.61 -25.54 -30.62
N ARG A 595 13.90 -25.88 -30.71
CA ARG A 595 14.48 -26.99 -29.94
C ARG A 595 14.43 -26.75 -28.44
N GLN A 596 14.55 -25.52 -27.97
CA GLN A 596 14.47 -25.18 -26.55
C GLN A 596 13.01 -25.23 -26.05
N ALA A 597 12.04 -24.72 -26.82
CA ALA A 597 10.61 -24.82 -26.50
C ALA A 597 10.20 -26.30 -26.45
N TRP A 598 10.76 -27.11 -27.34
CA TRP A 598 10.57 -28.54 -27.35
C TRP A 598 11.07 -29.21 -26.08
N LYS A 599 12.32 -28.92 -25.67
CA LYS A 599 12.88 -29.44 -24.42
C LYS A 599 12.06 -29.01 -23.20
N ALA A 600 11.65 -27.75 -23.17
CA ALA A 600 10.80 -27.17 -22.13
C ALA A 600 9.50 -27.93 -21.94
N LEU A 601 8.81 -28.21 -23.05
CA LEU A 601 7.58 -28.99 -23.05
C LEU A 601 7.83 -30.42 -22.56
N ALA A 602 8.85 -31.09 -23.09
CA ALA A 602 9.17 -32.45 -22.70
C ALA A 602 9.49 -32.58 -21.19
N THR A 603 10.10 -31.56 -20.58
CA THR A 603 10.41 -31.57 -19.14
C THR A 603 9.23 -31.19 -18.26
N ASP A 604 8.36 -30.29 -18.71
CA ASP A 604 7.30 -29.74 -17.86
C ASP A 604 5.96 -30.48 -18.00
N VAL A 605 5.73 -31.24 -19.07
CA VAL A 605 4.47 -32.00 -19.31
C VAL A 605 3.98 -32.79 -18.09
N PRO A 606 4.83 -33.51 -17.32
CA PRO A 606 4.36 -34.19 -16.10
C PRO A 606 3.77 -33.24 -15.05
N TYR A 607 4.36 -32.06 -14.88
CA TYR A 607 3.90 -31.04 -13.92
C TYR A 607 2.57 -30.39 -14.37
N TRP A 608 2.40 -30.17 -15.67
CA TRP A 608 1.15 -29.62 -16.22
C TRP A 608 -0.01 -30.63 -16.06
N LEU A 609 0.23 -31.92 -16.32
CA LEU A 609 -0.81 -32.94 -16.19
C LEU A 609 -1.36 -33.12 -14.75
N GLU A 610 -0.66 -32.61 -13.73
CA GLU A 610 -1.05 -32.70 -12.31
C GLU A 610 -1.83 -31.48 -11.78
N GLN A 611 -1.97 -30.39 -12.55
CA GLN A 611 -2.67 -29.16 -12.12
C GLN A 611 -4.15 -29.12 -12.59
N PRO A 612 -5.08 -28.52 -11.81
CA PRO A 612 -6.51 -28.51 -12.12
C PRO A 612 -6.85 -27.77 -13.43
N ALA A 613 -7.84 -28.30 -14.17
CA ALA A 613 -8.19 -27.93 -15.54
C ALA A 613 -8.57 -26.44 -15.78
N GLN A 614 -8.80 -25.64 -14.72
CA GLN A 614 -9.30 -24.26 -14.83
C GLN A 614 -8.24 -23.23 -15.25
N GLU A 615 -6.95 -23.54 -15.20
CA GLU A 615 -5.88 -22.64 -15.68
C GLU A 615 -5.57 -22.80 -17.20
N TYR A 616 -6.23 -23.73 -17.89
CA TYR A 616 -5.91 -24.05 -19.28
C TYR A 616 -6.71 -23.24 -20.31
N THR A 617 -6.36 -21.96 -20.47
CA THR A 617 -6.45 -21.32 -21.81
C THR A 617 -5.27 -21.68 -22.71
N ASP A 618 -4.20 -22.24 -22.14
CA ASP A 618 -2.96 -22.68 -22.81
C ASP A 618 -3.04 -24.10 -23.42
N GLY A 619 -4.22 -24.73 -23.48
CA GLY A 619 -4.41 -26.07 -24.08
C GLY A 619 -3.91 -26.17 -25.52
N HIS A 620 -3.94 -25.08 -26.29
CA HIS A 620 -3.38 -25.01 -27.64
C HIS A 620 -1.86 -25.23 -27.69
N LEU A 621 -1.14 -24.87 -26.63
CA LEU A 621 0.31 -25.05 -26.51
C LEU A 621 0.66 -26.51 -26.21
N ALA A 622 -0.10 -27.18 -25.34
CA ALA A 622 -0.01 -28.63 -25.14
C ALA A 622 -0.35 -29.42 -26.43
N LEU A 623 -1.25 -28.90 -27.27
CA LEU A 623 -1.61 -29.49 -28.56
C LEU A 623 -0.54 -29.27 -29.65
N PHE A 624 0.09 -28.09 -29.69
CA PHE A 624 1.29 -27.85 -30.51
C PHE A 624 2.47 -28.75 -30.08
N SER A 625 2.52 -29.09 -28.80
CA SER A 625 3.50 -30.03 -28.22
C SER A 625 3.21 -31.48 -28.63
N LEU A 626 1.94 -31.88 -28.68
CA LEU A 626 1.53 -33.20 -29.19
C LEU A 626 1.83 -33.33 -30.70
N TYR A 627 1.58 -32.26 -31.47
CA TYR A 627 1.93 -32.13 -32.89
C TYR A 627 3.45 -32.25 -33.14
N SER A 628 4.25 -31.64 -32.27
CA SER A 628 5.71 -31.70 -32.36
C SER A 628 6.27 -33.03 -31.83
N TYR A 629 5.54 -33.72 -30.93
CA TYR A 629 5.87 -35.05 -30.39
C TYR A 629 5.79 -36.13 -31.45
N THR A 630 4.74 -36.15 -32.27
CA THR A 630 4.62 -37.06 -33.41
C THR A 630 5.64 -36.74 -34.51
N ALA A 631 5.95 -35.46 -34.74
CA ALA A 631 7.02 -35.08 -35.66
C ALA A 631 8.43 -35.51 -35.19
N TYR A 632 8.70 -35.49 -33.87
CA TYR A 632 10.00 -35.81 -33.29
C TYR A 632 10.22 -37.31 -33.02
N THR A 633 9.22 -38.06 -32.54
CA THR A 633 9.36 -39.52 -32.33
C THR A 633 9.60 -40.28 -33.63
N LEU A 634 9.11 -39.78 -34.77
CA LEU A 634 9.38 -40.34 -36.10
C LEU A 634 10.69 -39.81 -36.73
N HIS A 635 11.36 -38.85 -36.10
CA HIS A 635 12.70 -38.37 -36.48
C HIS A 635 13.84 -39.28 -35.98
N GLY A 636 13.51 -40.33 -35.21
CA GLY A 636 14.46 -41.36 -34.80
C GLY A 636 14.96 -42.28 -35.93
N ILE A 637 14.43 -42.12 -37.16
CA ILE A 637 14.89 -42.85 -38.34
C ILE A 637 15.87 -41.94 -39.10
N GLN A 638 17.16 -42.28 -39.02
CA GLN A 638 18.24 -41.59 -39.73
C GLN A 638 18.15 -41.84 -41.24
N GLY A 639 17.49 -40.95 -41.99
CA GLY A 639 17.48 -40.95 -43.46
C GLY A 639 16.77 -39.73 -44.05
N GLU A 640 17.18 -39.30 -45.24
CA GLU A 640 16.51 -38.23 -46.00
C GLU A 640 15.06 -38.64 -46.30
N ILE A 641 14.12 -37.79 -45.88
CA ILE A 641 12.69 -38.05 -46.05
C ILE A 641 12.25 -37.44 -47.40
N PRO A 642 11.58 -38.20 -48.29
CA PRO A 642 11.00 -37.65 -49.50
C PRO A 642 9.98 -36.55 -49.19
N THR A 643 10.00 -35.47 -49.97
CA THR A 643 9.13 -34.27 -49.85
C THR A 643 7.64 -34.61 -49.70
N ASP A 644 7.23 -35.74 -50.28
CA ASP A 644 5.87 -36.24 -50.39
C ASP A 644 5.32 -36.75 -49.04
N LEU A 645 6.23 -37.15 -48.13
CA LEU A 645 5.92 -37.51 -46.75
C LEU A 645 5.80 -36.27 -45.85
N PHE A 646 6.45 -35.16 -46.21
CA PHE A 646 6.36 -33.88 -45.49
C PHE A 646 5.00 -33.22 -45.72
N GLU A 647 4.49 -33.20 -46.95
CA GLU A 647 3.14 -32.69 -47.27
C GLU A 647 2.03 -33.52 -46.61
N PHE A 648 2.19 -34.84 -46.54
CA PHE A 648 1.30 -35.76 -45.82
C PHE A 648 1.20 -35.42 -44.32
N ARG A 649 2.34 -35.11 -43.68
CA ARG A 649 2.43 -34.77 -42.26
C ARG A 649 1.76 -33.43 -41.93
N ILE A 650 1.83 -32.47 -42.84
CA ILE A 650 1.12 -31.18 -42.73
C ILE A 650 -0.39 -31.41 -42.80
N HIS A 651 -0.87 -32.25 -43.73
CA HIS A 651 -2.30 -32.54 -43.88
C HIS A 651 -2.91 -33.19 -42.62
N VAL A 652 -2.26 -34.21 -42.04
CA VAL A 652 -2.77 -34.89 -40.84
C VAL A 652 -2.77 -33.97 -39.61
N GLY A 653 -1.74 -33.13 -39.45
CA GLY A 653 -1.66 -32.16 -38.36
C GLY A 653 -2.74 -31.08 -38.41
N LEU A 654 -3.07 -30.59 -39.61
CA LEU A 654 -4.15 -29.61 -39.81
C LEU A 654 -5.53 -30.22 -39.48
N ILE A 655 -5.76 -31.48 -39.85
CA ILE A 655 -7.03 -32.16 -39.56
C ILE A 655 -7.20 -32.42 -38.06
N LEU A 656 -6.14 -32.81 -37.35
CA LEU A 656 -6.16 -32.98 -35.88
C LEU A 656 -6.41 -31.66 -35.14
N ALA A 657 -5.81 -30.56 -35.59
CA ALA A 657 -6.07 -29.24 -35.03
C ALA A 657 -7.53 -28.79 -35.22
N GLU A 658 -8.15 -29.10 -36.37
CA GLU A 658 -9.57 -28.82 -36.61
C GLU A 658 -10.51 -29.72 -35.81
N ILE A 659 -10.16 -30.99 -35.61
CA ILE A 659 -10.92 -31.93 -34.76
C ILE A 659 -11.05 -31.37 -33.34
N MET A 660 -9.96 -30.86 -32.78
CA MET A 660 -9.93 -30.41 -31.38
C MET A 660 -10.51 -29.00 -31.17
N LYS A 661 -10.64 -28.20 -32.23
CA LYS A 661 -11.42 -26.96 -32.22
C LYS A 661 -12.92 -27.21 -32.31
N SER A 662 -13.35 -28.40 -32.69
CA SER A 662 -14.76 -28.73 -32.86
C SER A 662 -15.36 -29.29 -31.57
N SER A 663 -16.40 -28.64 -31.04
CA SER A 663 -17.26 -29.21 -29.99
C SER A 663 -18.29 -30.20 -30.51
N ASN A 664 -18.30 -30.46 -31.83
CA ASN A 664 -19.27 -31.31 -32.49
C ASN A 664 -18.67 -32.68 -32.81
N GLU A 665 -19.13 -33.71 -32.08
CA GLU A 665 -18.67 -35.10 -32.21
C GLU A 665 -18.74 -35.64 -33.65
N LEU A 666 -19.70 -35.17 -34.46
CA LEU A 666 -19.84 -35.62 -35.84
C LEU A 666 -18.68 -35.13 -36.73
N ILE A 667 -18.26 -33.88 -36.54
CA ILE A 667 -17.12 -33.26 -37.27
C ILE A 667 -15.81 -33.92 -36.82
N VAL A 668 -15.69 -34.24 -35.54
CA VAL A 668 -14.55 -34.99 -34.99
C VAL A 668 -14.42 -36.35 -35.67
N VAL A 669 -15.51 -37.12 -35.73
CA VAL A 669 -15.52 -38.46 -36.34
C VAL A 669 -15.25 -38.40 -37.85
N GLU A 670 -15.85 -37.46 -38.58
CA GLU A 670 -15.66 -37.32 -40.02
C GLU A 670 -14.21 -36.94 -40.39
N LYS A 671 -13.60 -36.05 -39.60
CA LYS A 671 -12.21 -35.67 -39.78
C LYS A 671 -11.23 -36.75 -39.35
N LEU A 672 -11.55 -37.54 -38.31
CA LEU A 672 -10.77 -38.73 -37.94
C LEU A 672 -10.80 -39.79 -39.04
N LYS A 673 -11.94 -40.01 -39.70
CA LYS A 673 -12.04 -40.90 -40.87
C LYS A 673 -11.16 -40.42 -42.01
N LYS A 674 -11.14 -39.11 -42.28
CA LYS A 674 -10.28 -38.52 -43.31
C LYS A 674 -8.79 -38.68 -43.02
N ILE A 675 -8.40 -38.64 -41.73
CA ILE A 675 -7.04 -38.97 -41.31
C ILE A 675 -6.73 -40.44 -41.58
N ILE A 676 -7.64 -41.35 -41.24
CA ILE A 676 -7.46 -42.79 -41.48
C ILE A 676 -7.35 -43.09 -42.98
N GLU A 677 -8.18 -42.48 -43.82
CA GLU A 677 -8.12 -42.63 -45.29
C GLU A 677 -6.80 -42.11 -45.87
N ILE A 678 -6.35 -40.93 -45.42
CA ILE A 678 -5.06 -40.37 -45.83
C ILE A 678 -3.91 -41.30 -45.41
N ILE A 679 -3.96 -41.80 -44.17
CA ILE A 679 -2.97 -42.74 -43.61
C ILE A 679 -2.94 -44.04 -44.40
N ASP A 680 -4.09 -44.65 -44.70
CA ASP A 680 -4.18 -45.90 -45.46
C ASP A 680 -3.65 -45.74 -46.90
N ASP A 681 -3.99 -44.66 -47.61
CA ASP A 681 -3.53 -44.41 -48.98
C ASP A 681 -2.01 -44.24 -49.07
N LYS A 682 -1.36 -43.68 -48.05
CA LYS A 682 0.08 -43.37 -48.06
C LYS A 682 0.96 -44.41 -47.37
N LEU A 683 0.41 -45.25 -46.48
CA LEU A 683 1.14 -46.38 -45.87
C LEU A 683 1.17 -47.63 -46.76
N LEU A 684 0.31 -47.73 -47.77
CA LEU A 684 0.39 -48.79 -48.78
C LEU A 684 1.52 -48.58 -49.80
N ASP A 685 2.03 -47.35 -49.94
CA ASP A 685 3.12 -46.98 -50.87
C ASP A 685 4.53 -47.05 -50.25
N VAL A 686 4.65 -47.21 -48.92
CA VAL A 686 5.91 -47.35 -48.16
C VAL A 686 6.10 -48.79 -47.74
#